data_AF-A0A2T2QVY2-F1
#
_entry.id   AF-A0A2T2QVY2-F1
#
_cell.length_a   1.000
_cell.length_b   1.000
_cell.length_c   1.000
_cell.angle_alpha   90.00
_cell.angle_beta   90.00
_cell.angle_gamma   90.00
#
_symmetry.space_group_name_H-M   'P 1'
#
loop_
_entity.id
_entity.type
_entity.pdbx_description
1 polymer ?
#
loop_
_entity_poly.entity_id
_entity_poly.type
_entity_poly.pdbx_seq_one_letter_code
_entity_poly.pdbx_strand_id
1 'polypeptide(L)'
;MSNNPEASPGQATSAGLLPDTYQDLHNSDEVNWAVQRSYEHVPNDPHQRVATYLGSLVGRHGLLGGSEERRQAQVAHHVMDPEDIPESYFDRQREIARQQGQGDIEITEDMKQQHTEALIADQTASLNAWAEYLNDPEADYPAWFRYYTMRNVLKLADYDKEKERFRKRSQTTTAPYPELNREALAYVYERLNRRLEDQNQDNEQLQQLADQANFNKLYSHALAESVPSDQEQLQTTAGEWTKYDQLKPWEKSDRAHQLAQSLQGYGTGWCTAGKKTAEWQLEAGDFHVYYSYDEEGQPIVPRVAVRMQKGRVAEVRGIDADQNLEPAITDIAMERIQDLPGGEEYLQAAEDMNRVTDIENRVRQGEELTAQDIYFLREYGGPIQSFGYGKDPRIDELLRDRDLSADMDMMLENFDHAELAQDLMDSGEEGMDTLAQNLDKFHPDALDQAEFARDLMNRGLEYILAANLDKFPEGAVDHAKFARDLMERKLVGGEILAANLDKFPDGAVDPARLARRLVVEGRGHIVAQNLEKFPDGAVDHAQVARHLLESGEGGPNILVQNLDKFPDGAVNRVQLARDLIDRGRTGMVILANNLDKFPEGAVDQVELAHGLLESGPRGQHHLVENLEKFPPEAVDPNQIARHLMNEAGEHIFAENLDKFLQSEAIDQFQLVRDMMDSGVAGAQILADNLDKFQPKAVDQAELVRNLLKSSPSGQKVLAENLDKFLQSEAIDQFQLAQELIDSGGDGMKILANNLDKFPEGAVDPDQLTQDMLESGENGQSTLAEDKFL
;
A
#
# COMPACT_ATOMS: atom_id res chain seq x y z
N MET A 1 -32.54 23.42 48.91
CA MET A 1 -32.72 23.10 50.34
C MET A 1 -31.96 21.81 50.59
N SER A 2 -30.89 21.89 51.37
CA SER A 2 -29.99 20.79 51.69
C SER A 2 -30.63 19.88 52.74
N ASN A 3 -30.76 18.59 52.44
CA ASN A 3 -30.88 17.46 53.37
C ASN A 3 -31.06 16.16 52.56
N ASN A 4 -29.96 15.51 52.20
CA ASN A 4 -29.99 14.07 51.90
C ASN A 4 -29.12 13.41 52.98
N PRO A 5 -29.72 12.76 54.00
CA PRO A 5 -28.96 12.13 55.06
C PRO A 5 -28.28 10.88 54.49
N GLU A 6 -26.94 10.87 54.49
CA GLU A 6 -26.17 9.63 54.34
C GLU A 6 -26.70 8.61 55.34
N ALA A 7 -27.31 7.54 54.81
CA ALA A 7 -27.84 6.46 55.62
C ALA A 7 -26.69 5.78 56.40
N SER A 8 -26.90 5.62 57.70
CA SER A 8 -26.00 4.87 58.58
C SER A 8 -25.86 3.40 58.13
N PRO A 9 -24.73 2.72 58.42
CA PRO A 9 -24.57 1.30 58.12
C PRO A 9 -25.66 0.53 58.88
N GLY A 10 -26.56 -0.13 58.16
CA GLY A 10 -27.63 -0.95 58.74
C GLY A 10 -29.07 -0.54 58.42
N GLN A 11 -29.32 0.55 57.66
CA GLN A 11 -30.64 0.80 57.09
C GLN A 11 -30.68 0.34 55.62
N ALA A 12 -31.52 -0.66 55.35
CA ALA A 12 -31.76 -1.22 54.03
C ALA A 12 -32.20 -0.12 53.05
N THR A 13 -31.27 0.38 52.23
CA THR A 13 -31.62 0.93 50.93
C THR A 13 -32.10 -0.24 50.09
N SER A 14 -33.31 -0.15 49.58
CA SER A 14 -33.98 -1.19 48.80
C SER A 14 -33.08 -1.67 47.67
N ALA A 15 -32.41 -2.79 47.85
CA ALA A 15 -31.73 -3.50 46.77
C ALA A 15 -32.76 -4.19 45.86
N GLY A 16 -33.88 -3.54 45.51
CA GLY A 16 -35.05 -4.14 44.87
C GLY A 16 -34.93 -4.33 43.37
N LEU A 17 -33.90 -3.79 42.70
CA LEU A 17 -33.75 -3.97 41.25
C LEU A 17 -32.67 -4.99 40.87
N LEU A 18 -31.48 -4.91 41.47
CA LEU A 18 -30.31 -5.68 41.01
C LEU A 18 -30.42 -7.19 41.24
N PRO A 19 -30.81 -7.70 42.42
CA PRO A 19 -31.00 -9.14 42.64
C PRO A 19 -32.14 -9.72 41.81
N ASP A 20 -33.17 -8.91 41.54
CA ASP A 20 -34.34 -9.30 40.73
C ASP A 20 -34.00 -9.34 39.24
N THR A 21 -33.15 -8.42 38.78
CA THR A 21 -32.70 -8.34 37.37
C THR A 21 -31.54 -9.30 37.09
N TYR A 22 -30.67 -9.53 38.06
CA TYR A 22 -29.46 -10.36 37.95
C TYR A 22 -29.45 -11.43 39.04
N GLN A 23 -30.16 -12.54 38.77
CA GLN A 23 -30.35 -13.63 39.73
C GLN A 23 -29.03 -14.28 40.19
N ASP A 24 -27.95 -14.14 39.43
CA ASP A 24 -26.61 -14.68 39.72
C ASP A 24 -25.72 -13.71 40.51
N LEU A 25 -26.02 -12.41 40.51
CA LEU A 25 -25.13 -11.38 41.05
C LEU A 25 -24.79 -11.60 42.52
N HIS A 26 -25.74 -12.03 43.34
CA HIS A 26 -25.51 -12.24 44.77
C HIS A 26 -24.49 -13.35 45.10
N ASN A 27 -24.15 -14.20 44.12
CA ASN A 27 -23.16 -15.27 44.22
C ASN A 27 -21.87 -14.97 43.43
N SER A 28 -21.74 -13.79 42.82
CA SER A 28 -20.54 -13.43 42.08
C SER A 28 -19.33 -13.30 43.02
N ASP A 29 -18.13 -13.47 42.46
CA ASP A 29 -16.89 -13.42 43.23
C ASP A 29 -16.69 -12.06 43.92
N GLU A 30 -17.11 -10.98 43.29
CA GLU A 30 -17.01 -9.62 43.82
C GLU A 30 -17.95 -9.42 45.03
N VAL A 31 -19.18 -9.94 44.95
CA VAL A 31 -20.13 -9.90 46.08
C VAL A 31 -19.64 -10.79 47.22
N ASN A 32 -19.16 -12.00 46.93
CA ASN A 32 -18.57 -12.90 47.92
C ASN A 32 -17.40 -12.25 48.65
N TRP A 33 -16.51 -11.61 47.89
CA TRP A 33 -15.35 -10.91 48.42
C TRP A 33 -15.75 -9.76 49.35
N ALA A 34 -16.74 -8.94 48.97
CA ALA A 34 -17.21 -7.84 49.79
C ALA A 34 -17.87 -8.33 51.10
N VAL A 35 -18.67 -9.39 51.01
CA VAL A 35 -19.31 -10.02 52.17
C VAL A 35 -18.29 -10.60 53.14
N GLN A 36 -17.25 -11.29 52.65
CA GLN A 36 -16.17 -11.85 53.49
C GLN A 36 -15.37 -10.79 54.26
N ARG A 37 -15.29 -9.57 53.72
CA ARG A 37 -14.54 -8.45 54.32
C ARG A 37 -15.41 -7.51 55.16
N SER A 38 -16.71 -7.75 55.23
CA SER A 38 -17.59 -7.00 56.11
C SER A 38 -17.23 -7.27 57.57
N TYR A 39 -17.19 -6.22 58.39
CA TYR A 39 -17.00 -6.34 59.84
C TYR A 39 -18.25 -6.90 60.55
N GLU A 40 -19.41 -6.83 59.90
CA GLU A 40 -20.69 -7.30 60.42
C GLU A 40 -21.12 -8.58 59.70
N HIS A 41 -21.82 -9.46 60.42
CA HIS A 41 -22.39 -10.67 59.83
C HIS A 41 -23.46 -10.28 58.80
N VAL A 42 -23.22 -10.61 57.54
CA VAL A 42 -24.17 -10.41 56.44
C VAL A 42 -24.99 -11.69 56.27
N PRO A 43 -26.31 -11.66 56.46
CA PRO A 43 -27.19 -12.80 56.19
C PRO A 43 -27.09 -13.27 54.74
N ASN A 44 -27.34 -14.57 54.51
CA ASN A 44 -27.32 -15.16 53.17
C ASN A 44 -28.59 -14.83 52.35
N ASP A 45 -28.96 -13.55 52.34
CA ASP A 45 -30.06 -12.99 51.59
C ASP A 45 -29.53 -12.24 50.35
N PRO A 46 -30.05 -12.49 49.14
CA PRO A 46 -29.55 -11.87 47.91
C PRO A 46 -29.51 -10.34 47.95
N HIS A 47 -30.53 -9.70 48.54
CA HIS A 47 -30.63 -8.24 48.63
C HIS A 47 -29.58 -7.66 49.59
N GLN A 48 -29.40 -8.27 50.77
CA GLN A 48 -28.43 -7.81 51.75
C GLN A 48 -26.97 -8.05 51.31
N ARG A 49 -26.70 -9.14 50.60
CA ARG A 49 -25.38 -9.42 50.02
C ARG A 49 -25.01 -8.40 48.95
N VAL A 50 -25.93 -8.13 48.02
CA VAL A 50 -25.72 -7.10 46.98
C VAL A 50 -25.63 -5.71 47.59
N ALA A 51 -26.43 -5.37 48.60
CA ALA A 51 -26.33 -4.09 49.31
C ALA A 51 -24.96 -3.91 50.00
N THR A 52 -24.42 -4.98 50.61
CA THR A 52 -23.07 -4.96 51.20
C THR A 52 -22.01 -4.68 50.14
N TYR A 53 -22.13 -5.32 48.97
CA TYR A 53 -21.24 -5.07 47.84
C TYR A 53 -21.34 -3.63 47.32
N LEU A 54 -22.56 -3.11 47.09
CA LEU A 54 -22.76 -1.72 46.66
C LEU A 54 -22.20 -0.71 47.68
N GLY A 55 -22.39 -0.95 48.98
CA GLY A 55 -21.80 -0.12 50.03
C GLY A 55 -20.28 -0.15 50.01
N SER A 56 -19.68 -1.30 49.67
CA SER A 56 -18.24 -1.40 49.45
C SER A 56 -17.79 -0.60 48.23
N LEU A 57 -18.54 -0.62 47.11
CA LEU A 57 -18.21 0.12 45.89
C LEU A 57 -18.22 1.64 46.11
N VAL A 58 -19.19 2.18 46.86
CA VAL A 58 -19.27 3.61 47.19
C VAL A 58 -18.13 4.05 48.11
N GLY A 59 -17.64 3.14 48.98
CA GLY A 59 -16.54 3.41 49.90
C GLY A 59 -15.13 3.07 49.39
N ARG A 60 -14.99 2.21 48.37
CA ARG A 60 -13.71 1.72 47.80
C ARG A 60 -13.88 0.69 46.63
N HIS A 61 -13.07 0.84 45.56
CA HIS A 61 -12.69 -0.22 44.58
C HIS A 61 -13.65 -0.61 43.42
N GLY A 62 -14.35 0.32 42.77
CA GLY A 62 -15.10 0.03 41.52
C GLY A 62 -14.73 0.95 40.35
N LEU A 63 -15.28 0.72 39.14
CA LEU A 63 -15.27 1.73 38.04
C LEU A 63 -15.97 3.03 38.47
N LEU A 64 -16.69 2.94 39.58
CA LEU A 64 -17.47 3.93 40.28
C LEU A 64 -16.81 4.36 41.62
N GLY A 65 -15.48 4.26 41.73
CA GLY A 65 -14.75 4.85 42.87
C GLY A 65 -13.33 4.30 43.10
N GLY A 66 -12.40 5.16 43.54
CA GLY A 66 -11.00 4.79 43.78
C GLY A 66 -10.05 5.97 43.55
N SER A 67 -8.74 5.73 43.58
CA SER A 67 -7.78 6.71 43.05
C SER A 67 -7.84 6.72 41.52
N GLU A 68 -7.39 7.80 40.92
CA GLU A 68 -7.36 7.96 39.45
C GLU A 68 -6.65 6.79 38.75
N GLU A 69 -5.52 6.34 39.30
CA GLU A 69 -4.72 5.25 38.74
C GLU A 69 -5.51 3.93 38.70
N ARG A 70 -6.33 3.66 39.72
CA ARG A 70 -7.18 2.46 39.76
C ARG A 70 -8.35 2.54 38.79
N ARG A 71 -8.90 3.73 38.56
CA ARG A 71 -9.95 3.93 37.59
C ARG A 71 -9.42 3.65 36.18
N GLN A 72 -8.26 4.21 35.85
CA GLN A 72 -7.61 3.96 34.57
C GLN A 72 -7.27 2.46 34.37
N ALA A 73 -6.79 1.77 35.40
CA ALA A 73 -6.54 0.32 35.32
C ALA A 73 -7.81 -0.51 35.04
N GLN A 74 -8.96 -0.10 35.57
CA GLN A 74 -10.24 -0.78 35.33
C GLN A 74 -10.81 -0.46 33.93
N VAL A 75 -10.66 0.79 33.47
CA VAL A 75 -11.03 1.19 32.11
C VAL A 75 -10.19 0.44 31.08
N ALA A 76 -8.88 0.30 31.33
CA ALA A 76 -7.97 -0.47 30.49
C ALA A 76 -8.36 -1.96 30.37
N HIS A 77 -9.06 -2.54 31.36
CA HIS A 77 -9.55 -3.92 31.29
C HIS A 77 -10.81 -4.09 30.42
N HIS A 78 -11.44 -2.99 30.01
CA HIS A 78 -12.67 -3.02 29.23
C HIS A 78 -12.51 -2.49 27.79
N VAL A 79 -11.47 -1.72 27.52
CA VAL A 79 -11.06 -1.42 26.15
C VAL A 79 -10.51 -2.65 25.45
N MET A 80 -10.47 -2.62 24.12
CA MET A 80 -9.99 -3.75 23.33
C MET A 80 -8.47 -3.93 23.45
N ASP A 81 -8.01 -5.18 23.32
CA ASP A 81 -6.59 -5.48 23.19
C ASP A 81 -6.13 -5.26 21.72
N PRO A 82 -4.88 -4.82 21.49
CA PRO A 82 -4.32 -4.64 20.14
C PRO A 82 -4.47 -5.86 19.23
N GLU A 83 -4.33 -7.05 19.81
CA GLU A 83 -4.36 -8.34 19.13
C GLU A 83 -5.78 -8.75 18.68
N ASP A 84 -6.82 -8.14 19.26
CA ASP A 84 -8.23 -8.42 18.98
C ASP A 84 -8.81 -7.57 17.84
N ILE A 85 -8.03 -6.66 17.25
CA ILE A 85 -8.49 -5.86 16.11
C ILE A 85 -8.71 -6.80 14.91
N PRO A 86 -9.94 -6.92 14.40
CA PRO A 86 -10.23 -7.85 13.32
C PRO A 86 -9.63 -7.36 11.99
N GLU A 87 -9.09 -8.27 11.18
CA GLU A 87 -8.52 -7.94 9.86
C GLU A 87 -9.54 -7.18 8.96
N SER A 88 -10.83 -7.46 9.12
CA SER A 88 -11.92 -6.75 8.43
C SER A 88 -11.93 -5.22 8.66
N TYR A 89 -11.35 -4.75 9.77
CA TYR A 89 -11.16 -3.31 10.01
C TYR A 89 -10.13 -2.75 9.03
N PHE A 90 -8.99 -3.41 8.88
CA PHE A 90 -7.92 -3.02 7.96
C PHE A 90 -8.31 -3.24 6.50
N ASP A 91 -9.07 -4.29 6.18
CA ASP A 91 -9.70 -4.47 4.86
C ASP A 91 -10.56 -3.25 4.49
N ARG A 92 -11.36 -2.76 5.43
CA ARG A 92 -12.17 -1.55 5.22
C ARG A 92 -11.31 -0.31 5.03
N GLN A 93 -10.18 -0.17 5.74
CA GLN A 93 -9.26 0.96 5.52
C GLN A 93 -8.61 0.89 4.13
N ARG A 94 -8.24 -0.31 3.66
CA ARG A 94 -7.74 -0.51 2.29
C ARG A 94 -8.78 -0.12 1.25
N GLU A 95 -10.03 -0.54 1.44
CA GLU A 95 -11.12 -0.19 0.52
C GLU A 95 -11.39 1.32 0.50
N ILE A 96 -11.39 2.00 1.65
CA ILE A 96 -11.53 3.47 1.71
C ILE A 96 -10.40 4.16 0.96
N ALA A 97 -9.15 3.74 1.19
CA ALA A 97 -7.99 4.31 0.50
C ALA A 97 -8.07 4.09 -1.01
N ARG A 98 -8.48 2.90 -1.44
CA ARG A 98 -8.72 2.59 -2.85
C ARG A 98 -9.80 3.49 -3.45
N GLN A 99 -10.93 3.64 -2.78
CA GLN A 99 -12.04 4.52 -3.23
C GLN A 99 -11.62 5.99 -3.31
N GLN A 100 -10.68 6.42 -2.46
CA GLN A 100 -10.09 7.76 -2.47
C GLN A 100 -8.99 7.96 -3.52
N GLY A 101 -8.72 6.95 -4.35
CA GLY A 101 -7.73 7.00 -5.43
C GLY A 101 -6.28 6.83 -4.97
N GLN A 102 -6.07 6.24 -3.78
CA GLN A 102 -4.75 5.82 -3.31
C GLN A 102 -4.37 4.42 -3.82
N GLY A 103 -5.32 3.71 -4.44
CA GLY A 103 -5.13 2.35 -4.94
C GLY A 103 -5.04 1.28 -3.84
N ASP A 104 -4.44 0.15 -4.20
CA ASP A 104 -4.20 -0.94 -3.26
C ASP A 104 -3.02 -0.59 -2.34
N ILE A 105 -3.34 -0.10 -1.15
CA ILE A 105 -2.34 0.24 -0.14
C ILE A 105 -1.99 -0.97 0.72
N GLU A 106 -0.71 -1.08 1.08
CA GLU A 106 -0.27 -1.97 2.14
C GLU A 106 -0.42 -1.24 3.49
N ILE A 107 -1.12 -1.86 4.44
CA ILE A 107 -1.23 -1.35 5.81
C ILE A 107 0.01 -1.81 6.58
N THR A 108 0.99 -0.90 6.71
CA THR A 108 2.24 -1.17 7.43
C THR A 108 2.03 -1.35 8.94
N GLU A 109 2.99 -1.95 9.63
CA GLU A 109 2.93 -2.10 11.09
C GLU A 109 2.85 -0.76 11.83
N ASP A 110 3.52 0.29 11.35
CA ASP A 110 3.41 1.64 11.91
C ASP A 110 1.98 2.20 11.78
N MET A 111 1.34 1.97 10.62
CA MET A 111 -0.06 2.36 10.42
C MET A 111 -0.98 1.55 11.35
N LYS A 112 -0.78 0.23 11.46
CA LYS A 112 -1.54 -0.61 12.40
C LYS A 112 -1.41 -0.10 13.83
N GLN A 113 -0.20 0.26 14.26
CA GLN A 113 0.03 0.81 15.58
C GLN A 113 -0.74 2.13 15.77
N GLN A 114 -0.67 3.05 14.81
CA GLN A 114 -1.40 4.33 14.88
C GLN A 114 -2.93 4.13 14.95
N HIS A 115 -3.48 3.25 14.11
CA HIS A 115 -4.89 2.91 14.15
C HIS A 115 -5.29 2.26 15.48
N THR A 116 -4.46 1.37 16.01
CA THR A 116 -4.65 0.71 17.31
C THR A 116 -4.69 1.73 18.45
N GLU A 117 -3.71 2.63 18.51
CA GLU A 117 -3.62 3.66 19.54
C GLU A 117 -4.84 4.59 19.52
N ALA A 118 -5.33 4.94 18.32
CA ALA A 118 -6.54 5.74 18.15
C ALA A 118 -7.79 5.02 18.66
N LEU A 119 -8.01 3.76 18.25
CA LEU A 119 -9.17 2.96 18.67
C LEU A 119 -9.22 2.78 20.20
N ILE A 120 -8.09 2.39 20.80
CA ILE A 120 -7.99 2.20 22.26
C ILE A 120 -8.22 3.52 22.99
N ALA A 121 -7.66 4.62 22.48
CA ALA A 121 -7.86 5.94 23.06
C ALA A 121 -9.32 6.38 23.02
N ASP A 122 -10.03 6.16 21.92
CA ASP A 122 -11.43 6.54 21.76
C ASP A 122 -12.35 5.72 22.69
N GLN A 123 -12.09 4.42 22.82
CA GLN A 123 -12.78 3.57 23.80
C GLN A 123 -12.50 3.98 25.24
N THR A 124 -11.24 4.32 25.54
CA THR A 124 -10.81 4.79 26.87
C THR A 124 -11.51 6.11 27.21
N ALA A 125 -11.52 7.07 26.29
CA ALA A 125 -12.13 8.38 26.50
C ALA A 125 -13.64 8.29 26.68
N SER A 126 -14.33 7.54 25.82
CA SER A 126 -15.78 7.33 25.91
C SER A 126 -16.19 6.65 27.22
N LEU A 127 -15.46 5.62 27.67
CA LEU A 127 -15.75 4.97 28.95
C LEU A 127 -15.42 5.86 30.15
N ASN A 128 -14.34 6.64 30.08
CA ASN A 128 -13.98 7.60 31.13
C ASN A 128 -15.07 8.66 31.33
N ALA A 129 -15.73 9.13 30.27
CA ALA A 129 -16.85 10.07 30.41
C ALA A 129 -18.00 9.50 31.27
N TRP A 130 -18.34 8.22 31.08
CA TRP A 130 -19.32 7.53 31.92
C TRP A 130 -18.84 7.36 33.35
N ALA A 131 -17.60 6.92 33.53
CA ALA A 131 -17.02 6.72 34.85
C ALA A 131 -16.98 8.03 35.64
N GLU A 132 -16.53 9.12 35.03
CA GLU A 132 -16.44 10.44 35.67
C GLU A 132 -17.81 10.95 36.07
N TYR A 133 -18.80 10.91 35.17
CA TYR A 133 -20.14 11.40 35.47
C TYR A 133 -20.86 10.61 36.56
N LEU A 134 -20.78 9.27 36.54
CA LEU A 134 -21.39 8.46 37.58
C LEU A 134 -20.68 8.61 38.94
N ASN A 135 -19.45 9.12 38.96
CA ASN A 135 -18.69 9.39 40.18
C ASN A 135 -18.80 10.82 40.68
N ASP A 136 -19.44 11.71 39.92
CA ASP A 136 -19.62 13.09 40.30
C ASP A 136 -20.44 13.18 41.61
N PRO A 137 -19.93 13.82 42.68
CA PRO A 137 -20.70 14.04 43.91
C PRO A 137 -22.00 14.81 43.69
N GLU A 138 -22.09 15.59 42.63
CA GLU A 138 -23.28 16.37 42.25
C GLU A 138 -24.28 15.55 41.40
N ALA A 139 -23.90 14.35 40.93
CA ALA A 139 -24.84 13.45 40.27
C ALA A 139 -25.68 12.72 41.33
N ASP A 140 -26.95 13.11 41.48
CA ASP A 140 -27.93 12.60 42.46
C ASP A 140 -28.39 11.13 42.24
N TYR A 141 -27.49 10.23 41.79
CA TYR A 141 -27.81 8.84 41.53
C TYR A 141 -27.43 7.88 42.67
N PRO A 142 -28.34 7.01 43.12
CA PRO A 142 -28.03 6.00 44.13
C PRO A 142 -27.05 4.95 43.61
N ALA A 143 -26.32 4.32 44.52
CA ALA A 143 -25.27 3.35 44.19
C ALA A 143 -25.73 2.20 43.28
N TRP A 144 -26.95 1.70 43.51
CA TRP A 144 -27.52 0.61 42.70
C TRP A 144 -27.69 1.03 41.24
N PHE A 145 -28.09 2.29 40.98
CA PHE A 145 -28.33 2.79 39.64
C PHE A 145 -27.02 3.03 38.91
N ARG A 146 -26.03 3.60 39.59
CA ARG A 146 -24.68 3.76 39.04
C ARG A 146 -24.07 2.42 38.60
N TYR A 147 -24.18 1.40 39.46
CA TYR A 147 -23.73 0.05 39.14
C TYR A 147 -24.51 -0.57 37.97
N TYR A 148 -25.84 -0.44 37.99
CA TYR A 148 -26.71 -0.89 36.90
C TYR A 148 -26.30 -0.27 35.56
N THR A 149 -26.13 1.06 35.51
CA THR A 149 -25.74 1.78 34.30
C THR A 149 -24.38 1.31 33.79
N MET A 150 -23.34 1.34 34.63
CA MET A 150 -21.99 0.93 34.22
C MET A 150 -21.95 -0.52 33.71
N ARG A 151 -22.59 -1.45 34.44
CA ARG A 151 -22.66 -2.89 34.05
C ARG A 151 -23.30 -3.11 32.67
N ASN A 152 -24.24 -2.25 32.27
CA ASN A 152 -24.92 -2.36 30.99
C ASN A 152 -24.18 -1.62 29.87
N VAL A 153 -23.66 -0.41 30.12
CA VAL A 153 -22.87 0.36 29.14
C VAL A 153 -21.67 -0.44 28.65
N LEU A 154 -21.00 -1.18 29.54
CA LEU A 154 -19.87 -2.05 29.20
C LEU A 154 -20.19 -3.14 28.15
N LYS A 155 -21.47 -3.41 27.89
CA LYS A 155 -21.94 -4.42 26.93
C LYS A 155 -22.45 -3.83 25.61
N LEU A 156 -22.43 -2.51 25.48
CA LEU A 156 -22.96 -1.79 24.33
C LEU A 156 -21.83 -1.24 23.45
N ALA A 157 -22.10 -1.15 22.15
CA ALA A 157 -21.25 -0.52 21.15
C ALA A 157 -21.97 0.71 20.57
N ASP A 158 -21.84 0.98 19.28
CA ASP A 158 -22.48 2.10 18.60
C ASP A 158 -24.01 1.99 18.51
N TYR A 159 -24.68 3.14 18.44
CA TYR A 159 -26.12 3.25 18.24
C TYR A 159 -26.46 3.12 16.75
N ASP A 160 -27.24 2.10 16.41
CA ASP A 160 -27.76 1.92 15.05
C ASP A 160 -29.03 2.77 14.90
N LYS A 161 -28.91 3.92 14.21
CA LYS A 161 -30.01 4.89 14.03
C LYS A 161 -31.20 4.25 13.29
N GLU A 162 -30.95 3.46 12.24
CA GLU A 162 -32.01 2.81 11.46
C GLU A 162 -32.78 1.76 12.28
N LYS A 163 -32.08 1.03 13.15
CA LYS A 163 -32.68 0.00 14.00
C LYS A 163 -33.08 0.51 15.38
N GLU A 164 -32.89 1.79 15.64
CA GLU A 164 -33.15 2.50 16.90
C GLU A 164 -32.65 1.75 18.15
N ARG A 165 -31.45 1.17 18.08
CA ARG A 165 -30.91 0.33 19.17
C ARG A 165 -29.40 0.30 19.20
N PHE A 166 -28.84 0.10 20.39
CA PHE A 166 -27.40 -0.16 20.52
C PHE A 166 -27.04 -1.57 20.07
N ARG A 167 -25.94 -1.68 19.33
CA ARG A 167 -25.29 -2.97 19.08
C ARG A 167 -24.65 -3.50 20.36
N LYS A 168 -24.45 -4.81 20.41
CA LYS A 168 -23.74 -5.46 21.53
C LYS A 168 -22.25 -5.48 21.24
N ARG A 169 -21.45 -5.21 22.26
CA ARG A 169 -19.99 -5.25 22.19
C ARG A 169 -19.47 -6.70 22.32
N SER A 170 -18.42 -6.99 21.57
CA SER A 170 -17.54 -8.17 21.64
C SER A 170 -16.08 -7.72 21.87
N GLN A 171 -15.16 -8.65 22.06
CA GLN A 171 -13.72 -8.36 22.14
C GLN A 171 -13.20 -7.66 20.88
N THR A 172 -13.72 -8.03 19.70
CA THR A 172 -13.34 -7.48 18.39
C THR A 172 -14.05 -6.17 18.02
N THR A 173 -14.79 -5.55 18.95
CA THR A 173 -15.52 -4.31 18.65
C THR A 173 -14.55 -3.13 18.63
N THR A 174 -14.42 -2.48 17.48
CA THR A 174 -13.57 -1.29 17.29
C THR A 174 -14.27 0.01 17.69
N ALA A 175 -15.61 0.04 17.71
CA ALA A 175 -16.38 1.23 18.06
C ALA A 175 -16.12 1.70 19.51
N PRO A 176 -16.17 3.02 19.78
CA PRO A 176 -16.23 3.58 21.13
C PRO A 176 -17.45 3.09 21.92
N TYR A 177 -17.45 3.32 23.24
CA TYR A 177 -18.65 3.12 24.05
C TYR A 177 -19.74 4.13 23.69
N PRO A 178 -21.03 3.81 23.95
CA PRO A 178 -22.12 4.76 23.76
C PRO A 178 -21.80 6.14 24.31
N GLU A 179 -22.22 7.20 23.64
CA GLU A 179 -22.10 8.55 24.18
C GLU A 179 -22.99 8.72 25.41
N LEU A 180 -22.49 9.44 26.42
CA LEU A 180 -23.25 9.80 27.61
C LEU A 180 -24.22 10.94 27.28
N ASN A 181 -25.51 10.65 27.35
CA ASN A 181 -26.57 11.65 27.37
C ASN A 181 -27.18 11.69 28.78
N ARG A 182 -26.98 12.84 29.47
CA ARG A 182 -27.37 13.00 30.87
C ARG A 182 -28.87 12.97 31.08
N GLU A 183 -29.63 13.51 30.13
CA GLU A 183 -31.10 13.58 30.15
C GLU A 183 -31.71 12.22 29.88
N ALA A 184 -31.23 11.52 28.86
CA ALA A 184 -31.62 10.14 28.58
C ALA A 184 -31.35 9.25 29.80
N LEU A 185 -30.21 9.43 30.47
CA LEU A 185 -29.90 8.68 31.68
C LEU A 185 -30.84 9.02 32.85
N ALA A 186 -31.17 10.31 33.03
CA ALA A 186 -32.12 10.76 34.06
C ALA A 186 -33.52 10.20 33.83
N TYR A 187 -33.95 10.15 32.56
CA TYR A 187 -35.18 9.48 32.15
C TYR A 187 -35.17 8.00 32.54
N VAL A 188 -34.10 7.26 32.20
CA VAL A 188 -33.97 5.84 32.58
C VAL A 188 -34.05 5.66 34.10
N TYR A 189 -33.38 6.53 34.86
CA TYR A 189 -33.46 6.51 36.32
C TYR A 189 -34.90 6.73 36.82
N GLU A 190 -35.59 7.75 36.32
CA GLU A 190 -36.96 8.07 36.74
C GLU A 190 -37.92 6.89 36.49
N ARG A 191 -37.85 6.25 35.32
CA ARG A 191 -38.70 5.10 34.98
C ARG A 191 -38.47 3.94 35.94
N LEU A 192 -37.21 3.63 36.24
CA LEU A 192 -36.86 2.55 37.17
C LEU A 192 -37.18 2.90 38.62
N ASN A 193 -37.02 4.18 39.02
CA ASN A 193 -37.35 4.63 40.36
C ASN A 193 -38.86 4.57 40.61
N ARG A 194 -39.69 5.03 39.66
CA ARG A 194 -41.16 4.88 39.74
C ARG A 194 -41.58 3.42 39.88
N ARG A 195 -40.93 2.50 39.16
CA ARG A 195 -41.14 1.05 39.32
C ARG A 195 -40.82 0.57 40.74
N LEU A 196 -39.69 1.01 41.31
CA LEU A 196 -39.28 0.63 42.66
C LEU A 196 -40.18 1.21 43.76
N GLU A 197 -40.85 2.31 43.47
CA GLU A 197 -41.83 2.97 44.36
C GLU A 197 -43.27 2.45 44.14
N ASP A 198 -43.46 1.38 43.34
CA ASP A 198 -44.76 0.82 42.95
C ASP A 198 -45.71 1.86 42.31
N GLN A 199 -45.16 2.83 41.58
CA GLN A 199 -45.91 3.85 40.84
C GLN A 199 -46.14 3.41 39.39
N ASN A 200 -47.33 3.71 38.86
CA ASN A 200 -47.66 3.45 37.45
C ASN A 200 -46.81 4.33 36.52
N GLN A 201 -46.38 3.75 35.40
CA GLN A 201 -45.79 4.52 34.29
C GLN A 201 -46.87 5.27 33.50
N ASP A 202 -46.44 6.21 32.65
CA ASP A 202 -47.35 7.10 31.92
C ASP A 202 -48.23 6.34 30.89
N ASN A 203 -47.77 5.18 30.40
CA ASN A 203 -48.54 4.31 29.50
C ASN A 203 -48.10 2.82 29.62
N GLU A 204 -48.85 1.91 28.99
CA GLU A 204 -48.58 0.46 29.03
C GLU A 204 -47.23 0.06 28.39
N GLN A 205 -46.78 0.77 27.35
CA GLN A 205 -45.50 0.51 26.70
C GLN A 205 -44.32 0.82 27.64
N LEU A 206 -44.38 1.97 28.33
CA LEU A 206 -43.40 2.36 29.34
C LEU A 206 -43.44 1.45 30.56
N GLN A 207 -44.64 0.98 30.95
CA GLN A 207 -44.77 -0.03 32.00
C GLN A 207 -44.01 -1.32 31.62
N GLN A 208 -44.20 -1.84 30.42
CA GLN A 208 -43.49 -3.03 29.95
C GLN A 208 -41.97 -2.82 29.86
N LEU A 209 -41.51 -1.66 29.41
CA LEU A 209 -40.08 -1.33 29.34
C LEU A 209 -39.45 -1.22 30.72
N ALA A 210 -40.12 -0.55 31.67
CA ALA A 210 -39.67 -0.44 33.05
C ALA A 210 -39.66 -1.80 33.76
N ASP A 211 -40.67 -2.65 33.55
CA ASP A 211 -40.77 -3.99 34.11
C ASP A 211 -39.65 -4.93 33.62
N GLN A 212 -39.21 -4.75 32.37
CA GLN A 212 -38.08 -5.50 31.82
C GLN A 212 -36.73 -5.06 32.40
N ALA A 213 -36.62 -3.85 32.97
CA ALA A 213 -35.36 -3.25 33.44
C ALA A 213 -34.19 -3.46 32.48
N ASN A 214 -34.46 -3.35 31.17
CA ASN A 214 -33.46 -3.54 30.14
C ASN A 214 -32.85 -2.18 29.79
N PHE A 215 -31.61 -1.93 30.24
CA PHE A 215 -30.95 -0.64 30.03
C PHE A 215 -30.86 -0.27 28.55
N ASN A 216 -30.48 -1.20 27.67
CA ASN A 216 -30.38 -0.91 26.23
C ASN A 216 -31.72 -0.40 25.68
N LYS A 217 -32.82 -1.11 25.94
CA LYS A 217 -34.14 -0.67 25.47
C LYS A 217 -34.59 0.65 26.10
N LEU A 218 -34.40 0.82 27.40
CA LEU A 218 -34.81 2.03 28.12
C LEU A 218 -33.98 3.24 27.68
N TYR A 219 -32.68 3.07 27.51
CA TYR A 219 -31.76 4.12 27.09
C TYR A 219 -31.89 4.44 25.60
N SER A 220 -32.12 3.44 24.73
CA SER A 220 -32.47 3.69 23.32
C SER A 220 -33.82 4.39 23.17
N HIS A 221 -34.83 4.00 23.95
CA HIS A 221 -36.11 4.71 23.99
C HIS A 221 -35.93 6.13 24.54
N ALA A 222 -35.17 6.30 25.62
CA ALA A 222 -34.90 7.61 26.17
C ALA A 222 -34.16 8.48 25.16
N LEU A 223 -33.16 7.96 24.46
CA LEU A 223 -32.49 8.66 23.37
C LEU A 223 -33.43 8.95 22.21
N ALA A 224 -34.33 8.04 21.81
CA ALA A 224 -35.32 8.36 20.77
C ALA A 224 -36.29 9.47 21.20
N GLU A 225 -36.51 9.64 22.51
CA GLU A 225 -37.39 10.68 23.09
C GLU A 225 -36.66 11.97 23.51
N SER A 226 -35.34 11.92 23.76
CA SER A 226 -34.52 13.00 24.32
C SER A 226 -33.45 13.51 23.35
N VAL A 227 -32.94 12.64 22.47
CA VAL A 227 -32.45 13.11 21.19
C VAL A 227 -33.72 13.53 20.49
N PRO A 228 -33.78 14.74 19.94
CA PRO A 228 -34.84 15.05 19.01
C PRO A 228 -34.75 13.97 17.92
N SER A 229 -35.70 13.03 17.95
CA SER A 229 -36.19 12.36 16.74
C SER A 229 -36.81 13.38 15.77
N ASP A 230 -36.76 14.65 16.14
CA ASP A 230 -37.36 15.73 15.43
C ASP A 230 -36.53 16.05 14.19
N GLN A 231 -37.05 15.52 13.09
CA GLN A 231 -37.19 16.33 11.89
C GLN A 231 -37.42 17.82 12.22
N GLU A 232 -38.10 18.21 13.31
CA GLU A 232 -38.28 19.62 13.76
C GLU A 232 -37.00 20.36 14.21
N GLN A 233 -36.01 19.77 14.91
CA GLN A 233 -34.75 20.48 15.20
C GLN A 233 -33.82 20.54 13.98
N LEU A 234 -33.97 19.56 13.09
CA LEU A 234 -33.32 19.55 11.78
C LEU A 234 -34.08 20.38 10.72
N GLN A 235 -35.28 20.90 11.02
CA GLN A 235 -36.09 21.72 10.08
C GLN A 235 -35.42 23.05 9.79
N THR A 236 -34.68 23.59 10.76
CA THR A 236 -33.85 24.76 10.51
C THR A 236 -32.49 24.34 9.98
N THR A 237 -32.16 24.79 8.78
CA THR A 237 -30.81 24.70 8.22
C THR A 237 -29.99 25.93 8.57
N ALA A 238 -30.59 26.96 9.18
CA ALA A 238 -29.87 28.14 9.63
C ALA A 238 -28.99 27.83 10.85
N GLY A 239 -27.82 28.44 10.87
CA GLY A 239 -26.74 28.13 11.80
C GLY A 239 -25.50 28.95 11.51
N GLU A 240 -24.41 28.60 12.20
CA GLU A 240 -23.14 29.29 12.11
C GLU A 240 -21.96 28.33 11.97
N TRP A 241 -20.94 28.76 11.22
CA TRP A 241 -19.67 28.07 11.15
C TRP A 241 -18.78 28.47 12.32
N THR A 242 -18.32 27.49 13.09
CA THR A 242 -17.27 27.67 14.09
C THR A 242 -15.97 27.09 13.59
N LYS A 243 -14.89 27.87 13.72
CA LYS A 243 -13.53 27.43 13.41
C LYS A 243 -12.77 27.11 14.71
N TYR A 244 -12.14 25.95 14.74
CA TYR A 244 -11.17 25.55 15.74
C TYR A 244 -9.78 25.60 15.09
N ASP A 245 -8.94 26.53 15.54
CA ASP A 245 -7.61 26.72 14.95
C ASP A 245 -6.68 25.54 15.22
N GLN A 246 -5.80 25.25 14.26
CA GLN A 246 -4.72 24.28 14.37
C GLN A 246 -3.93 24.47 15.67
N LEU A 247 -3.66 23.37 16.37
CA LEU A 247 -2.82 23.36 17.57
C LEU A 247 -1.35 23.59 17.20
N LYS A 248 -0.68 24.45 17.97
CA LYS A 248 0.78 24.55 17.91
C LYS A 248 1.43 23.44 18.73
N PRO A 249 2.66 23.00 18.42
CA PRO A 249 3.33 21.88 19.12
C PRO A 249 3.50 22.03 20.64
N TRP A 250 3.30 23.23 21.17
CA TRP A 250 3.42 23.56 22.60
C TRP A 250 2.10 24.00 23.25
N GLU A 251 0.99 24.00 22.51
CA GLU A 251 -0.34 24.33 23.04
C GLU A 251 -0.97 23.09 23.69
N LYS A 252 -1.79 23.31 24.73
CA LYS A 252 -2.50 22.25 25.44
C LYS A 252 -3.77 21.85 24.68
N SER A 253 -4.17 20.59 24.88
CA SER A 253 -5.42 19.93 24.41
C SER A 253 -6.74 20.59 24.86
N ASP A 254 -6.76 21.82 25.40
CA ASP A 254 -8.00 22.48 25.85
C ASP A 254 -8.94 22.77 24.68
N ARG A 255 -8.41 23.18 23.52
CA ARG A 255 -9.21 23.39 22.30
C ARG A 255 -9.71 22.07 21.71
N ALA A 256 -8.86 21.04 21.72
CA ALA A 256 -9.28 19.69 21.33
C ALA A 256 -10.38 19.14 22.25
N HIS A 257 -10.32 19.46 23.54
CA HIS A 257 -11.38 19.15 24.49
C HIS A 257 -12.66 19.91 24.19
N GLN A 258 -12.58 21.21 23.88
CA GLN A 258 -13.75 22.01 23.48
C GLN A 258 -14.42 21.48 22.20
N LEU A 259 -13.63 21.15 21.18
CA LEU A 259 -14.12 20.54 19.94
C LEU A 259 -14.76 19.17 20.21
N ALA A 260 -14.09 18.29 20.94
CA ALA A 260 -14.64 16.99 21.28
C ALA A 260 -15.95 17.12 22.09
N GLN A 261 -15.98 18.01 23.07
CA GLN A 261 -17.14 18.25 23.93
C GLN A 261 -18.32 18.86 23.16
N SER A 262 -18.08 19.74 22.19
CA SER A 262 -19.16 20.33 21.38
C SER A 262 -19.82 19.35 20.41
N LEU A 263 -19.18 18.20 20.16
CA LEU A 263 -19.71 17.13 19.31
C LEU A 263 -20.39 16.02 20.11
N GLN A 264 -20.07 15.88 21.40
CA GLN A 264 -20.58 14.83 22.26
C GLN A 264 -22.06 14.99 22.57
N GLY A 265 -22.80 13.88 22.54
CA GLY A 265 -24.22 13.84 22.89
C GLY A 265 -25.17 14.09 21.72
N TYR A 266 -24.63 14.47 20.55
CA TYR A 266 -25.40 14.69 19.31
C TYR A 266 -25.44 13.48 18.39
N GLY A 267 -24.74 12.38 18.72
CA GLY A 267 -24.78 11.15 17.92
C GLY A 267 -24.33 11.36 16.47
N THR A 268 -23.33 12.20 16.26
CA THR A 268 -22.79 12.55 14.94
C THR A 268 -22.13 11.35 14.24
N GLY A 269 -21.66 10.37 15.02
CA GLY A 269 -20.87 9.25 14.52
C GLY A 269 -19.43 9.62 14.18
N TRP A 270 -19.00 10.86 14.43
CA TRP A 270 -17.64 11.33 14.13
C TRP A 270 -16.67 10.89 15.23
N CYS A 271 -15.56 10.26 14.83
CA CYS A 271 -14.44 9.96 15.74
C CYS A 271 -13.87 11.21 16.44
N THR A 272 -14.06 12.40 15.86
CA THR A 272 -13.67 13.70 16.44
C THR A 272 -14.38 14.03 17.76
N ALA A 273 -15.50 13.37 18.08
CA ALA A 273 -16.09 13.44 19.41
C ALA A 273 -15.17 12.84 20.50
N GLY A 274 -14.16 12.06 20.09
CA GLY A 274 -13.05 11.59 20.92
C GLY A 274 -11.93 12.64 21.05
N LYS A 275 -11.49 12.92 22.28
CA LYS A 275 -10.51 13.96 22.60
C LYS A 275 -9.17 13.80 21.86
N LYS A 276 -8.61 12.58 21.82
CA LYS A 276 -7.31 12.35 21.15
C LYS A 276 -7.43 12.50 19.64
N THR A 277 -8.53 12.04 19.06
CA THR A 277 -8.80 12.22 17.63
C THR A 277 -8.99 13.70 17.28
N ALA A 278 -9.72 14.47 18.10
CA ALA A 278 -9.80 15.92 17.95
C ALA A 278 -8.44 16.61 18.06
N GLU A 279 -7.58 16.18 18.99
CA GLU A 279 -6.22 16.70 19.15
C GLU A 279 -5.36 16.40 17.91
N TRP A 280 -5.31 15.15 17.47
CA TRP A 280 -4.58 14.73 16.27
C TRP A 280 -5.04 15.48 15.01
N GLN A 281 -6.35 15.65 14.82
CA GLN A 281 -6.89 16.38 13.68
C GLN A 281 -6.57 17.87 13.76
N LEU A 282 -6.61 18.47 14.95
CA LEU A 282 -6.21 19.86 15.14
C LEU A 282 -4.69 20.07 15.08
N GLU A 283 -3.86 19.06 15.34
CA GLU A 283 -2.42 19.14 15.06
C GLU A 283 -2.16 19.17 13.54
N ALA A 284 -2.98 18.46 12.77
CA ALA A 284 -2.86 18.36 11.32
C ALA A 284 -3.35 19.62 10.57
N GLY A 285 -4.32 20.35 11.12
CA GLY A 285 -4.86 21.58 10.53
C GLY A 285 -6.02 22.18 11.32
N ASP A 286 -6.62 23.25 10.79
CA ASP A 286 -7.85 23.80 11.34
C ASP A 286 -9.02 22.81 11.23
N PHE A 287 -10.02 22.94 12.09
CA PHE A 287 -11.26 22.15 12.03
C PHE A 287 -12.46 23.09 12.00
N HIS A 288 -13.37 22.89 11.07
CA HIS A 288 -14.59 23.69 10.96
C HIS A 288 -15.80 22.83 11.26
N VAL A 289 -16.73 23.35 12.06
CA VAL A 289 -18.01 22.70 12.32
C VAL A 289 -19.13 23.68 12.03
N TYR A 290 -20.11 23.25 11.26
CA TYR A 290 -21.37 23.95 11.11
C TYR A 290 -22.33 23.51 12.19
N TYR A 291 -22.80 24.47 12.99
CA TYR A 291 -23.80 24.23 14.01
C TYR A 291 -25.11 24.91 13.61
N SER A 292 -26.18 24.14 13.43
CA SER A 292 -27.52 24.70 13.30
C SER A 292 -28.02 25.22 14.64
N TYR A 293 -28.94 26.18 14.58
CA TYR A 293 -29.61 26.69 15.77
C TYR A 293 -30.51 25.62 16.40
N ASP A 294 -30.46 25.51 17.73
CA ASP A 294 -31.47 24.78 18.50
C ASP A 294 -32.78 25.59 18.63
N GLU A 295 -33.76 25.04 19.37
CA GLU A 295 -35.05 25.71 19.63
C GLU A 295 -34.92 27.03 20.41
N GLU A 296 -33.82 27.22 21.14
CA GLU A 296 -33.50 28.42 21.91
C GLU A 296 -32.69 29.45 21.09
N GLY A 297 -32.43 29.15 19.81
CA GLY A 297 -31.67 29.99 18.89
C GLY A 297 -30.16 29.99 19.13
N GLN A 298 -29.62 28.98 19.82
CA GLN A 298 -28.18 28.80 20.04
C GLN A 298 -27.56 27.89 18.98
N PRO A 299 -26.42 28.26 18.36
CA PRO A 299 -25.78 27.46 17.31
C PRO A 299 -24.95 26.32 17.92
N ILE A 300 -25.63 25.30 18.44
CA ILE A 300 -24.99 24.19 19.17
C ILE A 300 -25.20 22.81 18.55
N VAL A 301 -26.06 22.66 17.54
CA VAL A 301 -26.37 21.36 16.94
C VAL A 301 -25.43 21.07 15.75
N PRO A 302 -24.42 20.20 15.86
CA PRO A 302 -23.47 19.95 14.78
C PRO A 302 -24.12 19.23 13.59
N ARG A 303 -23.89 19.74 12.38
CA ARG A 303 -24.44 19.18 11.12
C ARG A 303 -23.37 18.77 10.12
N VAL A 304 -22.29 19.55 10.04
CA VAL A 304 -21.20 19.37 9.06
C VAL A 304 -19.86 19.59 9.75
N ALA A 305 -18.89 18.73 9.46
CA ALA A 305 -17.50 18.89 9.86
C ALA A 305 -16.59 18.96 8.64
N VAL A 306 -15.67 19.92 8.62
CA VAL A 306 -14.61 20.02 7.61
C VAL A 306 -13.26 20.00 8.32
N ARG A 307 -12.47 18.95 8.06
CA ARG A 307 -11.12 18.80 8.58
C ARG A 307 -10.14 19.37 7.57
N MET A 308 -9.26 20.27 8.02
CA MET A 308 -8.14 20.75 7.22
C MET A 308 -6.89 19.92 7.53
N GLN A 309 -6.02 19.75 6.54
CA GLN A 309 -4.71 19.15 6.70
C GLN A 309 -3.69 19.95 5.89
N LYS A 310 -2.58 20.33 6.52
CA LYS A 310 -1.55 21.18 5.88
C LYS A 310 -2.15 22.44 5.24
N GLY A 311 -3.18 22.99 5.89
CA GLY A 311 -3.87 24.21 5.47
C GLY A 311 -4.83 24.05 4.28
N ARG A 312 -5.20 22.83 3.88
CA ARG A 312 -6.18 22.57 2.81
C ARG A 312 -7.32 21.67 3.30
N VAL A 313 -8.48 21.73 2.66
CA VAL A 313 -9.59 20.79 2.93
C VAL A 313 -9.12 19.36 2.68
N ALA A 314 -9.31 18.49 3.66
CA ALA A 314 -8.85 17.11 3.62
C ALA A 314 -9.98 16.09 3.80
N GLU A 315 -11.08 16.48 4.46
CA GLU A 315 -12.21 15.60 4.70
C GLU A 315 -13.45 16.44 5.05
N VAL A 316 -14.61 16.02 4.55
CA VAL A 316 -15.93 16.61 4.84
C VAL A 316 -16.85 15.49 5.30
N ARG A 317 -17.53 15.70 6.43
CA ARG A 317 -18.44 14.73 7.05
C ARG A 317 -19.76 15.39 7.45
N GLY A 318 -20.86 14.66 7.30
CA GLY A 318 -22.17 15.01 7.82
C GLY A 318 -22.65 14.00 8.87
N ILE A 319 -23.88 14.16 9.32
CA ILE A 319 -24.46 13.36 10.42
C ILE A 319 -25.42 12.26 9.97
N ASP A 320 -25.59 12.07 8.66
CA ASP A 320 -26.42 11.01 8.07
C ASP A 320 -25.73 9.64 8.14
N ALA A 321 -26.39 8.58 7.66
CA ALA A 321 -25.82 7.24 7.56
C ALA A 321 -24.43 7.29 6.88
N ASP A 322 -23.48 6.53 7.43
CA ASP A 322 -22.07 6.50 7.00
C ASP A 322 -21.35 7.87 7.03
N GLN A 323 -21.82 8.81 7.87
CA GLN A 323 -21.27 10.17 8.01
C GLN A 323 -21.44 11.02 6.74
N ASN A 324 -22.46 10.72 5.93
CA ASN A 324 -22.81 11.50 4.76
C ASN A 324 -23.42 12.86 5.11
N LEU A 325 -23.32 13.80 4.18
CA LEU A 325 -24.03 15.07 4.26
C LEU A 325 -25.53 14.83 4.06
N GLU A 326 -26.32 15.49 4.90
CA GLU A 326 -27.76 15.50 4.73
C GLU A 326 -28.14 16.35 3.51
N PRO A 327 -29.09 15.92 2.66
CA PRO A 327 -29.46 16.67 1.47
C PRO A 327 -29.85 18.14 1.73
N ALA A 328 -30.44 18.43 2.90
CA ALA A 328 -30.87 19.77 3.27
C ALA A 328 -29.70 20.73 3.68
N ILE A 329 -28.52 20.20 4.02
CA ILE A 329 -27.35 20.98 4.44
C ILE A 329 -26.23 20.98 3.38
N THR A 330 -26.35 20.16 2.33
CA THR A 330 -25.33 20.02 1.29
C THR A 330 -24.93 21.35 0.66
N ASP A 331 -25.89 22.21 0.28
CA ASP A 331 -25.59 23.50 -0.34
C ASP A 331 -24.76 24.41 0.59
N ILE A 332 -25.10 24.42 1.88
CA ILE A 332 -24.38 25.20 2.91
C ILE A 332 -22.97 24.65 3.11
N ALA A 333 -22.81 23.32 3.08
CA ALA A 333 -21.51 22.68 3.15
C ALA A 333 -20.65 23.04 1.93
N MET A 334 -21.19 22.88 0.72
CA MET A 334 -20.50 23.13 -0.55
C MET A 334 -20.07 24.60 -0.69
N GLU A 335 -20.96 25.55 -0.37
CA GLU A 335 -20.63 26.99 -0.38
C GLU A 335 -19.45 27.28 0.55
N ARG A 336 -19.44 26.69 1.76
CA ARG A 336 -18.33 26.88 2.68
C ARG A 336 -17.04 26.23 2.20
N ILE A 337 -17.11 25.01 1.69
CA ILE A 337 -15.94 24.25 1.23
C ILE A 337 -15.27 25.03 0.10
N GLN A 338 -16.04 25.55 -0.86
CA GLN A 338 -15.52 26.34 -1.98
C GLN A 338 -14.71 27.56 -1.54
N ASP A 339 -15.09 28.19 -0.42
CA ASP A 339 -14.38 29.34 0.17
C ASP A 339 -13.12 28.95 0.97
N LEU A 340 -12.92 27.67 1.27
CA LEU A 340 -11.77 27.19 2.03
C LEU A 340 -10.59 26.87 1.09
N PRO A 341 -9.34 27.07 1.55
CA PRO A 341 -8.17 26.69 0.75
C PRO A 341 -8.21 25.20 0.39
N GLY A 342 -8.01 24.87 -0.89
CA GLY A 342 -8.08 23.48 -1.37
C GLY A 342 -9.50 22.93 -1.55
N GLY A 343 -10.54 23.77 -1.39
CA GLY A 343 -11.92 23.36 -1.42
C GLY A 343 -12.45 23.00 -2.81
N GLU A 344 -12.10 23.79 -3.83
CA GLU A 344 -12.46 23.48 -5.23
C GLU A 344 -11.81 22.17 -5.67
N GLU A 345 -10.53 21.98 -5.37
CA GLU A 345 -9.82 20.73 -5.67
C GLU A 345 -10.40 19.54 -4.89
N TYR A 346 -10.82 19.75 -3.63
CA TYR A 346 -11.48 18.70 -2.83
C TYR A 346 -12.82 18.29 -3.44
N LEU A 347 -13.65 19.25 -3.87
CA LEU A 347 -14.96 18.98 -4.46
C LEU A 347 -14.80 18.23 -5.79
N GLN A 348 -13.86 18.65 -6.63
CA GLN A 348 -13.54 17.95 -7.88
C GLN A 348 -13.06 16.52 -7.60
N ALA A 349 -12.12 16.33 -6.66
CA ALA A 349 -11.65 15.00 -6.28
C ALA A 349 -12.77 14.11 -5.72
N ALA A 350 -13.70 14.67 -4.94
CA ALA A 350 -14.83 13.91 -4.44
C ALA A 350 -15.77 13.44 -5.56
N GLU A 351 -16.10 14.32 -6.53
CA GLU A 351 -16.92 13.97 -7.69
C GLU A 351 -16.25 12.91 -8.56
N ASP A 352 -14.98 13.12 -8.87
CA ASP A 352 -14.17 12.23 -9.69
C ASP A 352 -14.01 10.85 -9.07
N MET A 353 -13.66 10.77 -7.78
CA MET A 353 -13.50 9.49 -7.07
C MET A 353 -14.82 8.74 -6.90
N ASN A 354 -15.94 9.45 -6.73
CA ASN A 354 -17.26 8.83 -6.75
C ASN A 354 -17.56 8.23 -8.12
N ARG A 355 -17.24 8.93 -9.21
CA ARG A 355 -17.46 8.44 -10.57
C ARG A 355 -16.57 7.24 -10.91
N VAL A 356 -15.28 7.28 -10.55
CA VAL A 356 -14.38 6.12 -10.72
C VAL A 356 -14.89 4.91 -9.91
N THR A 357 -15.35 5.14 -8.68
CA THR A 357 -15.89 4.07 -7.81
C THR A 357 -17.19 3.48 -8.36
N ASP A 358 -18.10 4.31 -8.91
CA ASP A 358 -19.30 3.82 -9.60
C ASP A 358 -18.94 2.92 -10.79
N ILE A 359 -18.03 3.41 -11.65
CA ILE A 359 -17.56 2.67 -12.83
C ILE A 359 -16.94 1.33 -12.41
N GLU A 360 -16.03 1.34 -11.42
CA GLU A 360 -15.40 0.13 -10.91
C GLU A 360 -16.43 -0.86 -10.36
N ASN A 361 -17.41 -0.39 -9.60
CA ASN A 361 -18.47 -1.24 -9.05
C ASN A 361 -19.34 -1.86 -10.15
N ARG A 362 -19.67 -1.12 -11.21
CA ARG A 362 -20.40 -1.64 -12.38
C ARG A 362 -19.56 -2.69 -13.12
N VAL A 363 -18.29 -2.42 -13.38
CA VAL A 363 -17.37 -3.36 -14.04
C VAL A 363 -17.18 -4.64 -13.22
N ARG A 364 -17.03 -4.54 -11.89
CA ARG A 364 -16.98 -5.70 -10.97
C ARG A 364 -18.25 -6.56 -11.03
N GLN A 365 -19.40 -5.98 -11.37
CA GLN A 365 -20.67 -6.68 -11.57
C GLN A 365 -20.83 -7.26 -12.99
N GLY A 366 -19.84 -7.05 -13.87
CA GLY A 366 -19.83 -7.56 -15.24
C GLY A 366 -20.48 -6.64 -16.27
N GLU A 367 -20.73 -5.38 -15.92
CA GLU A 367 -21.20 -4.37 -16.88
C GLU A 367 -20.03 -3.84 -17.74
N GLU A 368 -20.31 -3.54 -19.01
CA GLU A 368 -19.32 -2.94 -19.92
C GLU A 368 -19.24 -1.42 -19.74
N LEU A 369 -18.06 -0.85 -19.98
CA LEU A 369 -17.86 0.60 -19.99
C LEU A 369 -18.62 1.25 -21.15
N THR A 370 -19.30 2.36 -20.85
CA THR A 370 -19.95 3.20 -21.86
C THR A 370 -18.95 4.16 -22.52
N ALA A 371 -19.36 4.83 -23.62
CA ALA A 371 -18.57 5.88 -24.25
C ALA A 371 -18.23 7.02 -23.26
N GLN A 372 -19.17 7.39 -22.39
CA GLN A 372 -18.98 8.42 -21.37
C GLN A 372 -18.02 7.98 -20.26
N ASP A 373 -18.01 6.69 -19.90
CA ASP A 373 -17.07 6.16 -18.93
C ASP A 373 -15.64 6.21 -19.49
N ILE A 374 -15.46 5.84 -20.76
CA ILE A 374 -14.15 5.85 -21.41
C ILE A 374 -13.65 7.27 -21.62
N TYR A 375 -14.52 8.18 -22.10
CA TYR A 375 -14.18 9.58 -22.26
C TYR A 375 -13.67 10.19 -20.94
N PHE A 376 -14.33 9.85 -19.83
CA PHE A 376 -13.90 10.27 -18.50
C PHE A 376 -12.59 9.63 -18.07
N LEU A 377 -12.47 8.30 -18.11
CA LEU A 377 -11.26 7.58 -17.69
C LEU A 377 -10.02 7.92 -18.52
N ARG A 378 -10.20 8.29 -19.79
CA ARG A 378 -9.11 8.78 -20.67
C ARG A 378 -8.82 10.27 -20.49
N GLU A 379 -9.49 10.93 -19.55
CA GLU A 379 -9.25 12.32 -19.15
C GLU A 379 -9.40 13.32 -20.31
N TYR A 380 -10.20 12.98 -21.33
CA TYR A 380 -10.40 13.87 -22.49
C TYR A 380 -11.18 15.14 -22.12
N GLY A 381 -12.07 15.04 -21.13
CA GLY A 381 -12.76 16.20 -20.55
C GLY A 381 -11.95 16.95 -19.48
N GLY A 382 -10.70 16.55 -19.23
CA GLY A 382 -9.83 17.12 -18.21
C GLY A 382 -9.30 16.09 -17.20
N PRO A 383 -8.28 16.48 -16.40
CA PRO A 383 -7.60 15.59 -15.48
C PRO A 383 -8.49 15.19 -14.29
N ILE A 384 -8.54 13.88 -14.01
CA ILE A 384 -9.24 13.32 -12.86
C ILE A 384 -8.47 13.65 -11.58
N GLN A 385 -9.12 14.30 -10.64
CA GLN A 385 -8.56 14.61 -9.32
C GLN A 385 -8.78 13.44 -8.35
N SER A 386 -7.79 13.15 -7.50
CA SER A 386 -7.86 12.11 -6.47
C SER A 386 -7.34 12.63 -5.12
N PHE A 387 -7.62 11.90 -4.04
CA PHE A 387 -7.00 12.18 -2.73
C PHE A 387 -5.65 11.46 -2.55
N GLY A 388 -5.20 10.75 -3.59
CA GLY A 388 -3.90 10.07 -3.63
C GLY A 388 -2.74 10.99 -4.00
N TYR A 389 -1.53 10.43 -3.99
CA TYR A 389 -0.31 11.17 -4.34
C TYR A 389 -0.09 11.33 -5.85
N GLY A 390 -0.91 10.68 -6.67
CA GLY A 390 -0.80 10.70 -8.13
C GLY A 390 -2.12 10.29 -8.80
N LYS A 391 -2.03 9.97 -10.09
CA LYS A 391 -3.17 9.44 -10.86
C LYS A 391 -3.73 8.19 -10.17
N ASP A 392 -5.06 8.11 -10.11
CA ASP A 392 -5.74 6.96 -9.51
C ASP A 392 -5.38 5.68 -10.28
N PRO A 393 -4.71 4.70 -9.65
CA PRO A 393 -4.26 3.50 -10.36
C PRO A 393 -5.41 2.65 -10.91
N ARG A 394 -6.62 2.80 -10.38
CA ARG A 394 -7.82 2.11 -10.90
C ARG A 394 -8.12 2.50 -12.33
N ILE A 395 -7.78 3.72 -12.75
CA ILE A 395 -8.01 4.18 -14.12
C ILE A 395 -7.26 3.26 -15.10
N ASP A 396 -5.98 3.01 -14.83
CA ASP A 396 -5.15 2.14 -15.68
C ASP A 396 -5.64 0.69 -15.62
N GLU A 397 -6.12 0.21 -14.46
CA GLU A 397 -6.72 -1.12 -14.33
C GLU A 397 -7.99 -1.27 -15.16
N LEU A 398 -8.87 -0.26 -15.16
CA LEU A 398 -10.11 -0.24 -15.92
C LEU A 398 -9.88 -0.13 -17.44
N LEU A 399 -8.74 0.45 -17.86
CA LEU A 399 -8.37 0.62 -19.27
C LEU A 399 -7.41 -0.45 -19.82
N ARG A 400 -6.79 -1.27 -18.96
CA ARG A 400 -5.63 -2.14 -19.31
C ARG A 400 -5.82 -3.01 -20.56
N ASP A 401 -6.98 -3.65 -20.70
CA ASP A 401 -7.26 -4.61 -21.78
C ASP A 401 -8.11 -4.00 -22.91
N ARG A 402 -8.26 -2.67 -22.91
CA ARG A 402 -9.08 -1.98 -23.91
C ARG A 402 -8.30 -1.62 -25.16
N ASP A 403 -8.97 -1.78 -26.30
CA ASP A 403 -8.44 -1.37 -27.59
C ASP A 403 -8.75 0.11 -27.86
N LEU A 404 -7.69 0.92 -28.01
CA LEU A 404 -7.78 2.36 -28.26
C LEU A 404 -8.60 2.71 -29.51
N SER A 405 -8.50 1.90 -30.57
CA SER A 405 -9.23 2.16 -31.81
C SER A 405 -10.72 1.89 -31.64
N ALA A 406 -11.09 0.78 -30.99
CA ALA A 406 -12.48 0.44 -30.70
C ALA A 406 -13.13 1.44 -29.73
N ASP A 407 -12.37 1.92 -28.74
CA ASP A 407 -12.79 2.99 -27.84
C ASP A 407 -13.11 4.28 -28.61
N MET A 408 -12.24 4.65 -29.56
CA MET A 408 -12.48 5.81 -30.42
C MET A 408 -13.71 5.63 -31.29
N ASP A 409 -13.89 4.46 -31.91
CA ASP A 409 -15.07 4.17 -32.73
C ASP A 409 -16.35 4.32 -31.89
N MET A 410 -16.36 3.80 -30.66
CA MET A 410 -17.49 3.95 -29.75
C MET A 410 -17.73 5.42 -29.35
N MET A 411 -16.68 6.22 -29.14
CA MET A 411 -16.84 7.65 -28.86
C MET A 411 -17.40 8.41 -30.06
N LEU A 412 -16.89 8.16 -31.27
CA LEU A 412 -17.38 8.80 -32.50
C LEU A 412 -18.86 8.48 -32.78
N GLU A 413 -19.34 7.32 -32.34
CA GLU A 413 -20.77 6.97 -32.44
C GLU A 413 -21.67 7.71 -31.44
N ASN A 414 -21.12 8.19 -30.32
CA ASN A 414 -21.90 8.70 -29.17
C ASN A 414 -21.69 10.20 -28.87
N PHE A 415 -20.63 10.81 -29.38
CA PHE A 415 -20.29 12.23 -29.17
C PHE A 415 -20.38 13.02 -30.47
N ASP A 416 -20.56 14.35 -30.34
CA ASP A 416 -20.35 15.23 -31.46
C ASP A 416 -18.86 15.24 -31.84
N HIS A 417 -18.57 15.04 -33.12
CA HIS A 417 -17.20 14.92 -33.60
C HIS A 417 -16.39 16.21 -33.41
N ALA A 418 -17.02 17.38 -33.52
CA ALA A 418 -16.33 18.66 -33.39
C ALA A 418 -16.00 18.94 -31.92
N GLU A 419 -16.93 18.64 -31.01
CA GLU A 419 -16.71 18.72 -29.56
C GLU A 419 -15.60 17.76 -29.13
N LEU A 420 -15.68 16.49 -29.54
CA LEU A 420 -14.65 15.49 -29.21
C LEU A 420 -13.26 15.86 -29.77
N ALA A 421 -13.20 16.39 -31.00
CA ALA A 421 -11.93 16.86 -31.57
C ALA A 421 -11.34 18.02 -30.77
N GLN A 422 -12.19 18.95 -30.30
CA GLN A 422 -11.75 20.06 -29.46
C GLN A 422 -11.21 19.57 -28.11
N ASP A 423 -11.92 18.67 -27.44
CA ASP A 423 -11.49 18.07 -26.16
C ASP A 423 -10.16 17.33 -26.30
N LEU A 424 -9.97 16.59 -27.39
CA LEU A 424 -8.69 15.94 -27.70
C LEU A 424 -7.56 16.96 -27.94
N MET A 425 -7.84 18.12 -28.53
CA MET A 425 -6.82 19.18 -28.67
C MET A 425 -6.48 19.84 -27.33
N ASP A 426 -7.47 19.96 -26.43
CA ASP A 426 -7.31 20.62 -25.14
C ASP A 426 -6.71 19.72 -24.05
N SER A 427 -6.82 18.39 -24.21
CA SER A 427 -6.19 17.38 -23.33
C SER A 427 -4.67 17.20 -23.54
N GLY A 428 -4.04 18.04 -24.36
CA GLY A 428 -2.58 18.13 -24.47
C GLY A 428 -1.99 17.22 -25.55
N GLU A 429 -0.75 16.78 -25.36
CA GLU A 429 0.01 16.02 -26.36
C GLU A 429 -0.64 14.66 -26.68
N GLU A 430 -1.04 13.90 -25.66
CA GLU A 430 -1.65 12.58 -25.83
C GLU A 430 -3.00 12.65 -26.57
N GLY A 431 -3.82 13.65 -26.25
CA GLY A 431 -5.08 13.91 -26.94
C GLY A 431 -4.86 14.29 -28.41
N MET A 432 -3.89 15.16 -28.68
CA MET A 432 -3.52 15.53 -30.06
C MET A 432 -2.96 14.36 -30.86
N ASP A 433 -2.15 13.49 -30.26
CA ASP A 433 -1.70 12.25 -30.92
C ASP A 433 -2.88 11.33 -31.22
N THR A 434 -3.78 11.15 -30.25
CA THR A 434 -4.99 10.34 -30.40
C THR A 434 -5.89 10.86 -31.53
N LEU A 435 -6.08 12.18 -31.61
CA LEU A 435 -6.82 12.83 -32.69
C LEU A 435 -6.14 12.61 -34.05
N ALA A 436 -4.82 12.83 -34.13
CA ALA A 436 -4.06 12.60 -35.36
C ALA A 436 -4.12 11.14 -35.82
N GLN A 437 -4.06 10.20 -34.88
CA GLN A 437 -4.16 8.76 -35.14
C GLN A 437 -5.53 8.32 -35.65
N ASN A 438 -6.58 9.10 -35.42
CA ASN A 438 -7.95 8.74 -35.83
C ASN A 438 -8.56 9.78 -36.77
N LEU A 439 -7.76 10.71 -37.31
CA LEU A 439 -8.23 11.88 -38.06
C LEU A 439 -9.12 11.51 -39.26
N ASP A 440 -8.81 10.39 -39.91
CA ASP A 440 -9.54 9.83 -41.06
C ASP A 440 -10.94 9.29 -40.69
N LYS A 441 -11.19 9.04 -39.40
CA LYS A 441 -12.49 8.62 -38.87
C LYS A 441 -13.39 9.79 -38.48
N PHE A 442 -12.85 10.99 -38.30
CA PHE A 442 -13.65 12.17 -37.98
C PHE A 442 -14.42 12.66 -39.21
N HIS A 443 -15.60 13.23 -38.99
CA HIS A 443 -16.31 13.94 -40.06
C HIS A 443 -15.40 15.08 -40.60
N PRO A 444 -15.30 15.30 -41.92
CA PRO A 444 -14.39 16.31 -42.49
C PRO A 444 -14.63 17.74 -41.98
N ASP A 445 -15.87 18.06 -41.59
CA ASP A 445 -16.25 19.37 -41.06
C ASP A 445 -16.06 19.49 -39.53
N ALA A 446 -15.58 18.43 -38.84
CA ALA A 446 -15.40 18.44 -37.40
C ALA A 446 -14.31 19.42 -36.94
N LEU A 447 -13.27 19.61 -37.77
CA LEU A 447 -12.21 20.59 -37.52
C LEU A 447 -11.53 21.04 -38.82
N ASP A 448 -10.88 22.21 -38.80
CA ASP A 448 -9.95 22.62 -39.86
C ASP A 448 -8.65 21.82 -39.72
N GLN A 449 -8.52 20.77 -40.52
CA GLN A 449 -7.38 19.86 -40.45
C GLN A 449 -6.05 20.51 -40.88
N ALA A 450 -6.10 21.58 -41.69
CA ALA A 450 -4.91 22.35 -42.03
C ALA A 450 -4.50 23.30 -40.89
N GLU A 451 -5.46 23.78 -40.09
CA GLU A 451 -5.19 24.45 -38.81
C GLU A 451 -4.60 23.48 -37.80
N PHE A 452 -5.16 22.28 -37.65
CA PHE A 452 -4.63 21.25 -36.75
C PHE A 452 -3.18 20.87 -37.07
N ALA A 453 -2.84 20.65 -38.35
CA ALA A 453 -1.45 20.41 -38.74
C ALA A 453 -0.51 21.59 -38.39
N ARG A 454 -1.00 22.83 -38.49
CA ARG A 454 -0.23 24.03 -38.10
C ARG A 454 -0.05 24.08 -36.58
N ASP A 455 -1.06 23.68 -35.81
CA ASP A 455 -0.99 23.68 -34.35
C ASP A 455 -0.02 22.64 -33.82
N LEU A 456 -0.01 21.43 -34.38
CA LEU A 456 1.03 20.43 -34.11
C LEU A 456 2.43 21.01 -34.34
N MET A 457 2.64 21.68 -35.49
CA MET A 457 3.92 22.31 -35.82
C MET A 457 4.33 23.44 -34.88
N ASN A 458 3.37 24.25 -34.44
CA ASN A 458 3.60 25.38 -33.53
C ASN A 458 3.93 24.93 -32.11
N ARG A 459 3.37 23.80 -31.67
CA ARG A 459 3.61 23.19 -30.35
C ARG A 459 4.88 22.32 -30.29
N GLY A 460 5.58 22.13 -31.41
CA GLY A 460 6.77 21.27 -31.48
C GLY A 460 6.43 19.78 -31.61
N LEU A 461 5.20 19.46 -32.02
CA LEU A 461 4.65 18.12 -32.17
C LEU A 461 4.74 17.62 -33.61
N GLU A 462 5.77 18.03 -34.35
CA GLU A 462 5.97 17.63 -35.75
C GLU A 462 6.13 16.12 -35.96
N TYR A 463 6.55 15.37 -34.94
CA TYR A 463 6.64 13.90 -35.02
C TYR A 463 5.26 13.25 -35.06
N ILE A 464 4.26 13.79 -34.35
CA ILE A 464 2.86 13.35 -34.43
C ILE A 464 2.34 13.58 -35.84
N LEU A 465 2.58 14.77 -36.39
CA LEU A 465 2.18 15.11 -37.76
C LEU A 465 2.85 14.17 -38.79
N ALA A 466 4.16 13.95 -38.68
CA ALA A 466 4.87 13.05 -39.58
C ALA A 466 4.41 11.59 -39.45
N ALA A 467 4.09 11.14 -38.23
CA ALA A 467 3.64 9.79 -37.96
C ALA A 467 2.20 9.51 -38.43
N ASN A 468 1.40 10.54 -38.69
CA ASN A 468 0.02 10.37 -39.13
C ASN A 468 -0.27 11.10 -40.46
N LEU A 469 0.78 11.43 -41.22
CA LEU A 469 0.70 12.27 -42.41
C LEU A 469 -0.24 11.71 -43.49
N ASP A 470 -0.32 10.39 -43.58
CA ASP A 470 -1.19 9.62 -44.48
C ASP A 470 -2.69 9.73 -44.14
N LYS A 471 -3.03 10.15 -42.92
CA LYS A 471 -4.42 10.37 -42.47
C LYS A 471 -4.93 11.77 -42.76
N PHE A 472 -4.03 12.71 -43.11
CA PHE A 472 -4.44 14.05 -43.53
C PHE A 472 -4.89 14.03 -45.00
N PRO A 473 -6.00 14.70 -45.36
CA PRO A 473 -6.49 14.75 -46.71
C PRO A 473 -5.56 15.57 -47.61
N GLU A 474 -5.66 15.32 -48.91
CA GLU A 474 -4.87 16.01 -49.91
C GLU A 474 -5.04 17.54 -49.81
N GLY A 475 -3.93 18.26 -49.66
CA GLY A 475 -3.91 19.72 -49.56
C GLY A 475 -3.98 20.29 -48.13
N ALA A 476 -4.28 19.48 -47.11
CA ALA A 476 -4.22 19.95 -45.71
C ALA A 476 -2.78 20.26 -45.26
N VAL A 477 -1.81 19.49 -45.77
CA VAL A 477 -0.39 19.67 -45.50
C VAL A 477 0.37 19.87 -46.82
N ASP A 478 1.18 20.93 -46.91
CA ASP A 478 2.21 21.04 -47.96
C ASP A 478 3.37 20.11 -47.59
N HIS A 479 3.29 18.86 -48.00
CA HIS A 479 4.25 17.79 -47.71
C HIS A 479 5.70 18.18 -48.07
N ALA A 480 5.89 18.85 -49.20
CA ALA A 480 7.22 19.25 -49.66
C ALA A 480 7.78 20.38 -48.79
N LYS A 481 6.94 21.33 -48.36
CA LYS A 481 7.33 22.35 -47.38
C LYS A 481 7.61 21.72 -46.02
N PHE A 482 6.74 20.85 -45.54
CA PHE A 482 6.91 20.18 -44.25
C PHE A 482 8.23 19.40 -44.18
N ALA A 483 8.55 18.62 -45.22
CA ALA A 483 9.84 17.93 -45.33
C ALA A 483 11.04 18.89 -45.32
N ARG A 484 10.94 20.04 -45.99
CA ARG A 484 11.99 21.08 -45.96
C ARG A 484 12.14 21.68 -44.56
N ASP A 485 11.02 22.00 -43.91
CA ASP A 485 10.99 22.59 -42.57
C ASP A 485 11.64 21.62 -41.55
N LEU A 486 11.32 20.32 -41.63
CA LEU A 486 12.01 19.27 -40.85
C LEU A 486 13.51 19.24 -41.14
N MET A 487 13.91 19.33 -42.41
CA MET A 487 15.32 19.31 -42.79
C MET A 487 16.12 20.56 -42.37
N GLU A 488 15.45 21.66 -42.07
CA GLU A 488 16.06 22.88 -41.54
C GLU A 488 16.19 22.86 -40.01
N ARG A 489 15.32 22.10 -39.32
CA ARG A 489 15.41 21.85 -37.87
C ARG A 489 16.65 21.00 -37.55
N LYS A 490 17.64 21.61 -36.92
CA LYS A 490 18.89 20.94 -36.53
C LYS A 490 18.60 19.86 -35.48
N LEU A 491 19.37 18.78 -35.51
CA LEU A 491 19.34 17.61 -34.59
C LEU A 491 18.22 16.58 -34.83
N VAL A 492 16.93 16.93 -34.80
CA VAL A 492 15.84 15.92 -34.79
C VAL A 492 15.06 15.77 -36.10
N GLY A 493 14.92 16.82 -36.91
CA GLY A 493 13.99 16.75 -38.05
C GLY A 493 14.40 15.76 -39.15
N GLY A 494 15.71 15.52 -39.33
CA GLY A 494 16.20 14.47 -40.24
C GLY A 494 15.89 13.05 -39.76
N GLU A 495 15.76 12.85 -38.44
CA GLU A 495 15.36 11.58 -37.83
C GLU A 495 13.87 11.33 -38.04
N ILE A 496 13.04 12.32 -37.71
CA ILE A 496 11.59 12.28 -37.92
C ILE A 496 11.26 11.96 -39.39
N LEU A 497 11.97 12.62 -40.31
CA LEU A 497 11.78 12.43 -41.74
C LEU A 497 12.20 11.03 -42.20
N ALA A 498 13.35 10.51 -41.73
CA ALA A 498 13.79 9.16 -42.07
C ALA A 498 12.87 8.09 -41.47
N ALA A 499 12.36 8.33 -40.26
CA ALA A 499 11.47 7.41 -39.57
C ALA A 499 10.04 7.37 -40.11
N ASN A 500 9.64 8.32 -40.96
CA ASN A 500 8.29 8.37 -41.56
C ASN A 500 8.34 8.53 -43.08
N LEU A 501 9.48 8.21 -43.71
CA LEU A 501 9.71 8.50 -45.12
C LEU A 501 8.68 7.86 -46.06
N ASP A 502 8.19 6.68 -45.68
CA ASP A 502 7.14 5.90 -46.34
C ASP A 502 5.75 6.57 -46.32
N LYS A 503 5.52 7.51 -45.40
CA LYS A 503 4.26 8.28 -45.30
C LYS A 503 4.26 9.55 -46.15
N PHE A 504 5.42 9.96 -46.67
CA PHE A 504 5.50 11.10 -47.57
C PHE A 504 5.16 10.68 -49.00
N PRO A 505 4.32 11.44 -49.72
CA PRO A 505 4.01 11.15 -51.11
C PRO A 505 5.25 11.31 -52.02
N ASP A 506 5.25 10.59 -53.13
CA ASP A 506 6.33 10.63 -54.12
C ASP A 506 6.67 12.07 -54.54
N GLY A 507 7.96 12.40 -54.48
CA GLY A 507 8.48 13.72 -54.86
C GLY A 507 8.42 14.78 -53.76
N ALA A 508 7.79 14.52 -52.61
CA ALA A 508 7.84 15.44 -51.46
C ALA A 508 9.24 15.47 -50.81
N VAL A 509 9.92 14.31 -50.78
CA VAL A 509 11.27 14.11 -50.25
C VAL A 509 12.17 13.56 -51.36
N ASP A 510 13.46 13.88 -51.32
CA ASP A 510 14.50 13.16 -52.07
C ASP A 510 15.22 12.21 -51.11
N PRO A 511 14.85 10.92 -51.05
CA PRO A 511 15.41 9.94 -50.14
C PRO A 511 16.93 9.82 -50.24
N ALA A 512 17.48 9.89 -51.46
CA ALA A 512 18.91 9.74 -51.69
C ALA A 512 19.68 10.97 -51.17
N ARG A 513 19.11 12.17 -51.32
CA ARG A 513 19.68 13.38 -50.72
C ARG A 513 19.58 13.37 -49.20
N LEU A 514 18.47 12.87 -48.64
CA LEU A 514 18.30 12.71 -47.19
C LEU A 514 19.38 11.78 -46.63
N ALA A 515 19.50 10.56 -47.17
CA ALA A 515 20.49 9.58 -46.73
C ALA A 515 21.93 10.13 -46.81
N ARG A 516 22.31 10.72 -47.95
CA ARG A 516 23.65 11.33 -48.11
C ARG A 516 23.90 12.43 -47.09
N ARG A 517 22.91 13.29 -46.84
CA ARG A 517 23.06 14.39 -45.88
C ARG A 517 23.24 13.86 -44.45
N LEU A 518 22.40 12.90 -44.03
CA LEU A 518 22.52 12.29 -42.70
C LEU A 518 23.89 11.63 -42.50
N VAL A 519 24.39 10.90 -43.51
CA VAL A 519 25.74 10.31 -43.47
C VAL A 519 26.83 11.39 -43.35
N VAL A 520 26.78 12.43 -44.19
CA VAL A 520 27.78 13.54 -44.15
C VAL A 520 27.77 14.29 -42.82
N GLU A 521 26.62 14.40 -42.18
CA GLU A 521 26.47 15.04 -40.87
C GLU A 521 26.85 14.11 -39.70
N GLY A 522 27.40 12.92 -39.95
CA GLY A 522 27.79 11.96 -38.91
C GLY A 522 26.62 11.14 -38.34
N ARG A 523 25.43 11.26 -38.92
CA ARG A 523 24.18 10.65 -38.46
C ARG A 523 23.76 9.43 -39.30
N GLY A 524 24.74 8.70 -39.82
CA GLY A 524 24.50 7.48 -40.61
C GLY A 524 23.74 6.38 -39.85
N HIS A 525 23.72 6.42 -38.52
CA HIS A 525 22.96 5.48 -37.70
C HIS A 525 21.45 5.60 -37.92
N ILE A 526 20.93 6.82 -38.13
CA ILE A 526 19.51 7.07 -38.41
C ILE A 526 19.11 6.36 -39.71
N VAL A 527 19.98 6.43 -40.72
CA VAL A 527 19.77 5.76 -42.01
C VAL A 527 19.76 4.25 -41.81
N ALA A 528 20.76 3.70 -41.10
CA ALA A 528 20.85 2.25 -40.84
C ALA A 528 19.65 1.70 -40.07
N GLN A 529 19.13 2.45 -39.10
CA GLN A 529 17.98 2.06 -38.29
C GLN A 529 16.65 2.08 -39.06
N ASN A 530 16.56 2.82 -40.17
CA ASN A 530 15.33 2.98 -40.96
C ASN A 530 15.51 2.55 -42.43
N LEU A 531 16.49 1.69 -42.75
CA LEU A 531 16.81 1.29 -44.13
C LEU A 531 15.59 0.78 -44.89
N GLU A 532 14.72 0.05 -44.22
CA GLU A 532 13.48 -0.51 -44.78
C GLU A 532 12.49 0.54 -45.31
N LYS A 533 12.59 1.79 -44.85
CA LYS A 533 11.73 2.91 -45.29
C LYS A 533 12.32 3.66 -46.49
N PHE A 534 13.59 3.42 -46.82
CA PHE A 534 14.20 4.02 -48.00
C PHE A 534 13.91 3.18 -49.25
N PRO A 535 13.47 3.81 -50.36
CA PRO A 535 13.28 3.10 -51.62
C PRO A 535 14.57 2.46 -52.14
N ASP A 536 14.43 1.37 -52.89
CA ASP A 536 15.56 0.68 -53.53
C ASP A 536 16.45 1.64 -54.33
N GLY A 537 17.76 1.55 -54.09
CA GLY A 537 18.76 2.40 -54.75
C GLY A 537 18.88 3.83 -54.21
N ALA A 538 18.07 4.24 -53.23
CA ALA A 538 18.22 5.55 -52.59
C ALA A 538 19.46 5.64 -51.70
N VAL A 539 19.86 4.53 -51.09
CA VAL A 539 20.95 4.47 -50.10
C VAL A 539 22.17 3.76 -50.68
N ASP A 540 23.34 4.40 -50.56
CA ASP A 540 24.63 3.72 -50.74
C ASP A 540 24.96 2.95 -49.45
N HIS A 541 24.46 1.72 -49.38
CA HIS A 541 24.58 0.85 -48.21
C HIS A 541 26.05 0.61 -47.81
N ALA A 542 26.95 0.47 -48.79
CA ALA A 542 28.37 0.26 -48.52
C ALA A 542 29.01 1.51 -47.91
N GLN A 543 28.62 2.71 -48.37
CA GLN A 543 29.05 3.97 -47.77
C GLN A 543 28.53 4.13 -46.34
N VAL A 544 27.25 3.83 -46.08
CA VAL A 544 26.66 3.89 -44.73
C VAL A 544 27.40 2.93 -43.78
N ALA A 545 27.63 1.69 -44.19
CA ALA A 545 28.33 0.70 -43.38
C ALA A 545 29.76 1.13 -43.07
N ARG A 546 30.51 1.63 -44.07
CA ARG A 546 31.86 2.14 -43.86
C ARG A 546 31.88 3.32 -42.89
N HIS A 547 30.96 4.28 -43.08
CA HIS A 547 30.85 5.43 -42.20
C HIS A 547 30.57 4.99 -40.75
N LEU A 548 29.64 4.06 -40.53
CA LEU A 548 29.36 3.54 -39.19
C LEU A 548 30.55 2.83 -38.57
N LEU A 549 31.28 2.03 -39.33
CA LEU A 549 32.48 1.35 -38.85
C LEU A 549 33.55 2.37 -38.42
N GLU A 550 33.69 3.48 -39.13
CA GLU A 550 34.63 4.56 -38.82
C GLU A 550 34.13 5.51 -37.70
N SER A 551 32.84 5.42 -37.32
CA SER A 551 32.18 6.33 -36.37
C SER A 551 32.36 5.92 -34.91
N GLY A 552 33.54 6.21 -34.35
CA GLY A 552 33.81 6.06 -32.91
C GLY A 552 33.53 4.65 -32.37
N GLU A 553 33.28 4.54 -31.06
CA GLU A 553 33.02 3.24 -30.40
C GLU A 553 31.59 2.71 -30.63
N GLY A 554 30.60 3.59 -30.80
CA GLY A 554 29.19 3.19 -30.93
C GLY A 554 28.75 2.81 -32.35
N GLY A 555 29.39 3.37 -33.39
CA GLY A 555 29.01 3.14 -34.78
C GLY A 555 29.08 1.67 -35.24
N PRO A 556 30.16 0.91 -34.92
CA PRO A 556 30.23 -0.51 -35.24
C PRO A 556 29.12 -1.34 -34.59
N ASN A 557 28.73 -1.00 -33.35
CA ASN A 557 27.63 -1.70 -32.68
C ASN A 557 26.31 -1.49 -33.43
N ILE A 558 26.01 -0.25 -33.84
CA ILE A 558 24.80 0.07 -34.61
C ILE A 558 24.79 -0.66 -35.96
N LEU A 559 25.93 -0.70 -36.65
CA LEU A 559 26.07 -1.46 -37.91
C LEU A 559 25.73 -2.93 -37.69
N VAL A 560 26.31 -3.55 -36.67
CA VAL A 560 26.10 -4.98 -36.38
C VAL A 560 24.67 -5.24 -35.91
N GLN A 561 24.08 -4.36 -35.11
CA GLN A 561 22.69 -4.48 -34.66
C GLN A 561 21.68 -4.44 -35.81
N ASN A 562 21.99 -3.73 -36.90
CA ASN A 562 21.14 -3.60 -38.08
C ASN A 562 21.67 -4.39 -39.29
N LEU A 563 22.63 -5.33 -39.10
CA LEU A 563 23.35 -5.98 -40.20
C LEU A 563 22.44 -6.77 -41.15
N ASP A 564 21.33 -7.27 -40.64
CA ASP A 564 20.24 -7.96 -41.34
C ASP A 564 19.47 -7.04 -42.31
N LYS A 565 19.43 -5.73 -42.03
CA LYS A 565 18.80 -4.73 -42.90
C LYS A 565 19.66 -4.34 -44.09
N PHE A 566 20.95 -4.70 -44.09
CA PHE A 566 21.85 -4.42 -45.21
C PHE A 566 21.75 -5.55 -46.26
N PRO A 567 21.63 -5.21 -47.56
CA PRO A 567 21.56 -6.21 -48.60
C PRO A 567 22.88 -7.00 -48.72
N ASP A 568 22.78 -8.22 -49.24
CA ASP A 568 23.93 -9.11 -49.44
C ASP A 568 25.03 -8.42 -50.26
N GLY A 569 26.27 -8.49 -49.76
CA GLY A 569 27.44 -7.88 -50.38
C GLY A 569 27.64 -6.39 -50.07
N ALA A 570 26.70 -5.70 -49.41
CA ALA A 570 26.92 -4.33 -48.94
C ALA A 570 27.96 -4.26 -47.81
N VAL A 571 28.04 -5.32 -47.00
CA VAL A 571 28.99 -5.46 -45.89
C VAL A 571 29.76 -6.77 -46.06
N ASN A 572 31.09 -6.69 -46.11
CA ASN A 572 31.94 -7.88 -46.05
C ASN A 572 31.97 -8.39 -44.60
N ARG A 573 31.09 -9.33 -44.28
CA ARG A 573 30.89 -9.82 -42.90
C ARG A 573 32.13 -10.51 -42.30
N VAL A 574 32.97 -11.14 -43.13
CA VAL A 574 34.25 -11.75 -42.70
C VAL A 574 35.25 -10.66 -42.31
N GLN A 575 35.38 -9.63 -43.14
CA GLN A 575 36.27 -8.51 -42.83
C GLN A 575 35.77 -7.71 -41.62
N LEU A 576 34.45 -7.51 -41.51
CA LEU A 576 33.83 -6.84 -40.36
C LEU A 576 34.14 -7.59 -39.05
N ALA A 577 34.02 -8.92 -39.03
CA ALA A 577 34.36 -9.71 -37.86
C ALA A 577 35.82 -9.53 -37.43
N ARG A 578 36.76 -9.56 -38.39
CA ARG A 578 38.18 -9.29 -38.13
C ARG A 578 38.42 -7.87 -37.62
N ASP A 579 37.82 -6.87 -38.25
CA ASP A 579 37.93 -5.47 -37.83
C ASP A 579 37.37 -5.25 -36.41
N LEU A 580 36.38 -6.04 -35.98
CA LEU A 580 35.85 -6.02 -34.62
C LEU A 580 36.80 -6.70 -33.62
N ILE A 581 37.38 -7.84 -33.97
CA ILE A 581 38.39 -8.51 -33.12
C ILE A 581 39.62 -7.59 -32.93
N ASP A 582 40.10 -6.95 -34.00
CA ASP A 582 41.23 -6.02 -33.98
C ASP A 582 40.99 -4.77 -33.12
N ARG A 583 39.71 -4.42 -32.86
CA ARG A 583 39.32 -3.34 -31.93
C ARG A 583 39.41 -3.75 -30.46
N GLY A 584 39.86 -4.96 -30.17
CA GLY A 584 40.00 -5.48 -28.82
C GLY A 584 38.64 -5.74 -28.16
N ARG A 585 38.60 -5.64 -26.82
CA ARG A 585 37.45 -6.03 -25.99
C ARG A 585 36.11 -5.51 -26.49
N THR A 586 36.00 -4.22 -26.81
CA THR A 586 34.72 -3.61 -27.21
C THR A 586 34.18 -4.23 -28.50
N GLY A 587 35.03 -4.48 -29.50
CA GLY A 587 34.60 -5.10 -30.74
C GLY A 587 34.28 -6.58 -30.58
N MET A 588 35.05 -7.31 -29.75
CA MET A 588 34.75 -8.70 -29.40
C MET A 588 33.40 -8.85 -28.70
N VAL A 589 33.05 -7.95 -27.77
CA VAL A 589 31.74 -7.94 -27.10
C VAL A 589 30.59 -7.71 -28.09
N ILE A 590 30.75 -6.74 -29.00
CA ILE A 590 29.75 -6.48 -30.06
C ILE A 590 29.51 -7.75 -30.89
N LEU A 591 30.61 -8.44 -31.24
CA LEU A 591 30.58 -9.64 -32.07
C LEU A 591 29.89 -10.81 -31.35
N ALA A 592 30.23 -11.08 -30.09
CA ALA A 592 29.61 -12.15 -29.31
C ALA A 592 28.10 -11.93 -29.10
N ASN A 593 27.70 -10.70 -28.81
CA ASN A 593 26.29 -10.37 -28.60
C ASN A 593 25.42 -10.55 -29.86
N ASN A 594 26.02 -10.51 -31.06
CA ASN A 594 25.31 -10.57 -32.34
C ASN A 594 25.84 -11.68 -33.26
N LEU A 595 26.38 -12.76 -32.69
CA LEU A 595 27.05 -13.83 -33.45
C LEU A 595 26.12 -14.50 -34.47
N ASP A 596 24.83 -14.58 -34.14
CA ASP A 596 23.71 -15.07 -34.96
C ASP A 596 23.51 -14.28 -36.27
N LYS A 597 23.96 -13.02 -36.33
CA LYS A 597 23.86 -12.18 -37.52
C LYS A 597 25.00 -12.41 -38.51
N PHE A 598 26.01 -13.20 -38.15
CA PHE A 598 27.12 -13.54 -39.03
C PHE A 598 26.89 -14.93 -39.65
N PRO A 599 27.17 -15.09 -40.95
CA PRO A 599 27.04 -16.40 -41.59
C PRO A 599 28.07 -17.37 -41.01
N GLU A 600 27.75 -18.66 -41.05
CA GLU A 600 28.63 -19.73 -40.57
C GLU A 600 30.04 -19.62 -41.20
N GLY A 601 31.06 -19.71 -40.36
CA GLY A 601 32.47 -19.58 -40.76
C GLY A 601 32.96 -18.14 -41.02
N ALA A 602 32.12 -17.11 -40.86
CA ALA A 602 32.59 -15.72 -40.98
C ALA A 602 33.34 -15.19 -39.77
N VAL A 603 33.12 -15.80 -38.60
CA VAL A 603 33.76 -15.44 -37.34
C VAL A 603 34.66 -16.59 -36.92
N ASP A 604 35.92 -16.30 -36.58
CA ASP A 604 36.77 -17.24 -35.85
C ASP A 604 36.33 -17.25 -34.38
N GLN A 605 35.44 -18.20 -34.07
CA GLN A 605 34.79 -18.24 -32.75
C GLN A 605 35.75 -18.75 -31.65
N VAL A 606 36.81 -19.46 -32.02
CA VAL A 606 37.89 -19.86 -31.08
C VAL A 606 38.70 -18.63 -30.69
N GLU A 607 39.13 -17.84 -31.68
CA GLU A 607 39.84 -16.58 -31.45
C GLU A 607 38.99 -15.61 -30.61
N LEU A 608 37.70 -15.49 -30.94
CA LEU A 608 36.77 -14.63 -30.20
C LEU A 608 36.62 -15.08 -28.74
N ALA A 609 36.42 -16.36 -28.49
CA ALA A 609 36.24 -16.88 -27.13
C ALA A 609 37.50 -16.68 -26.27
N HIS A 610 38.68 -17.03 -26.80
CA HIS A 610 39.94 -16.81 -26.10
C HIS A 610 40.19 -15.32 -25.85
N GLY A 611 39.95 -14.46 -26.84
CA GLY A 611 40.13 -13.02 -26.71
C GLY A 611 39.20 -12.39 -25.66
N LEU A 612 37.95 -12.86 -25.56
CA LEU A 612 37.03 -12.42 -24.51
C LEU A 612 37.49 -12.86 -23.12
N LEU A 613 37.92 -14.12 -22.99
CA LEU A 613 38.41 -14.70 -21.75
C LEU A 613 39.64 -13.93 -21.21
N GLU A 614 40.57 -13.56 -22.08
CA GLU A 614 41.79 -12.82 -21.73
C GLU A 614 41.58 -11.31 -21.52
N SER A 615 40.43 -10.75 -21.95
CA SER A 615 40.16 -9.31 -21.89
C SER A 615 39.65 -8.78 -20.53
N GLY A 616 39.71 -9.64 -19.50
CA GLY A 616 39.34 -9.36 -18.12
C GLY A 616 37.84 -9.53 -17.82
N PRO A 617 37.37 -9.11 -16.63
CA PRO A 617 36.05 -9.48 -16.10
C PRO A 617 34.87 -9.17 -17.02
N ARG A 618 34.90 -8.03 -17.73
CA ARG A 618 33.83 -7.67 -18.67
C ARG A 618 33.76 -8.59 -19.89
N GLY A 619 34.91 -9.01 -20.43
CA GLY A 619 34.93 -9.93 -21.57
C GLY A 619 34.50 -11.33 -21.16
N GLN A 620 34.99 -11.79 -20.01
CA GLN A 620 34.58 -13.04 -19.38
C GLN A 620 33.05 -13.09 -19.17
N HIS A 621 32.47 -12.02 -18.61
CA HIS A 621 31.02 -11.92 -18.43
C HIS A 621 30.25 -12.07 -19.76
N HIS A 622 30.62 -11.32 -20.80
CA HIS A 622 29.91 -11.42 -22.09
C HIS A 622 30.15 -12.74 -22.83
N LEU A 623 31.30 -13.39 -22.66
CA LEU A 623 31.51 -14.75 -23.15
C LEU A 623 30.52 -15.71 -22.49
N VAL A 624 30.42 -15.66 -21.16
CA VAL A 624 29.51 -16.50 -20.37
C VAL A 624 28.05 -16.21 -20.73
N GLU A 625 27.69 -14.93 -20.90
CA GLU A 625 26.33 -14.55 -21.27
C GLU A 625 25.88 -15.15 -22.60
N ASN A 626 26.82 -15.35 -23.54
CA ASN A 626 26.58 -15.83 -24.89
C ASN A 626 27.09 -17.27 -25.13
N LEU A 627 27.37 -18.05 -24.07
CA LEU A 627 27.94 -19.40 -24.17
C LEU A 627 27.22 -20.31 -25.18
N GLU A 628 25.89 -20.28 -25.16
CA GLU A 628 25.02 -21.06 -26.05
C GLU A 628 25.21 -20.76 -27.55
N LYS A 629 25.76 -19.59 -27.89
CA LYS A 629 26.02 -19.18 -29.27
C LYS A 629 27.33 -19.76 -29.81
N PHE A 630 28.22 -20.23 -28.93
CA PHE A 630 29.48 -20.85 -29.31
C PHE A 630 29.32 -22.37 -29.47
N PRO A 631 29.86 -22.98 -30.54
CA PRO A 631 29.84 -24.41 -30.71
C PRO A 631 30.81 -25.08 -29.71
N PRO A 632 30.57 -26.35 -29.34
CA PRO A 632 31.41 -27.07 -28.38
C PRO A 632 32.89 -27.15 -28.78
N GLU A 633 33.20 -27.10 -30.08
CA GLU A 633 34.57 -27.11 -30.59
C GLU A 633 35.30 -25.77 -30.36
N ALA A 634 34.55 -24.68 -30.21
CA ALA A 634 35.11 -23.35 -29.95
C ALA A 634 35.27 -23.06 -28.46
N VAL A 635 34.35 -23.59 -27.65
CA VAL A 635 34.26 -23.31 -26.21
C VAL A 635 33.91 -24.59 -25.45
N ASP A 636 34.75 -24.99 -24.49
CA ASP A 636 34.44 -26.02 -23.50
C ASP A 636 33.95 -25.35 -22.20
N PRO A 637 32.64 -25.45 -21.87
CA PRO A 637 32.09 -24.84 -20.67
C PRO A 637 32.79 -25.30 -19.38
N ASN A 638 33.30 -26.54 -19.29
CA ASN A 638 34.04 -27.01 -18.11
C ASN A 638 35.40 -26.30 -17.97
N GLN A 639 36.04 -25.95 -19.09
CA GLN A 639 37.29 -25.17 -19.05
C GLN A 639 37.02 -23.72 -18.65
N ILE A 640 35.94 -23.12 -19.13
CA ILE A 640 35.56 -21.75 -18.74
C ILE A 640 35.20 -21.69 -17.26
N ALA A 641 34.35 -22.59 -16.76
CA ALA A 641 34.00 -22.63 -15.34
C ALA A 641 35.25 -22.73 -14.46
N ARG A 642 36.17 -23.64 -14.80
CA ARG A 642 37.46 -23.77 -14.10
C ARG A 642 38.33 -22.52 -14.19
N HIS A 643 38.39 -21.86 -15.34
CA HIS A 643 39.15 -20.62 -15.49
C HIS A 643 38.58 -19.51 -14.59
N LEU A 644 37.27 -19.30 -14.61
CA LEU A 644 36.60 -18.29 -13.77
C LEU A 644 36.81 -18.54 -12.27
N MET A 645 36.74 -19.79 -11.84
CA MET A 645 36.99 -20.15 -10.43
C MET A 645 38.44 -19.94 -9.99
N ASN A 646 39.41 -19.97 -10.91
CA ASN A 646 40.84 -19.86 -10.57
C ASN A 646 41.43 -18.44 -10.75
N GLU A 647 40.81 -17.59 -11.57
CA GLU A 647 41.34 -16.26 -11.94
C GLU A 647 40.51 -15.07 -11.40
N ALA A 648 39.96 -15.20 -10.18
CA ALA A 648 39.15 -14.16 -9.52
C ALA A 648 37.84 -13.80 -10.26
N GLY A 649 37.29 -14.75 -11.02
CA GLY A 649 36.03 -14.65 -11.76
C GLY A 649 34.85 -15.36 -11.08
N GLU A 650 34.96 -15.66 -9.78
CA GLU A 650 33.97 -16.45 -9.03
C GLU A 650 32.60 -15.78 -9.02
N HIS A 651 32.56 -14.45 -8.95
CA HIS A 651 31.32 -13.67 -9.05
C HIS A 651 30.61 -13.85 -10.40
N ILE A 652 31.35 -13.82 -11.52
CA ILE A 652 30.80 -14.02 -12.86
C ILE A 652 30.24 -15.45 -12.99
N PHE A 653 30.98 -16.42 -12.48
CA PHE A 653 30.55 -17.81 -12.46
C PHE A 653 29.27 -17.99 -11.62
N ALA A 654 29.21 -17.41 -10.42
CA ALA A 654 28.05 -17.47 -9.53
C ALA A 654 26.79 -16.85 -10.17
N GLU A 655 26.91 -15.65 -10.74
CA GLU A 655 25.81 -14.94 -11.42
C GLU A 655 25.26 -15.71 -12.62
N ASN A 656 26.06 -16.60 -13.22
CA ASN A 656 25.70 -17.33 -14.43
C ASN A 656 25.65 -18.86 -14.23
N LEU A 657 25.60 -19.34 -12.99
CA LEU A 657 25.62 -20.78 -12.67
C LEU A 657 24.54 -21.56 -13.42
N ASP A 658 23.32 -21.00 -13.52
CA ASP A 658 22.20 -21.62 -14.22
C ASP A 658 22.53 -21.94 -15.69
N LYS A 659 23.27 -21.06 -16.37
CA LYS A 659 23.68 -21.28 -17.77
C LYS A 659 24.65 -22.43 -17.91
N PHE A 660 25.59 -22.57 -16.97
CA PHE A 660 26.49 -23.72 -16.93
C PHE A 660 25.68 -25.01 -16.67
N LEU A 661 24.79 -25.01 -15.69
CA LEU A 661 23.99 -26.21 -15.35
C LEU A 661 23.01 -26.64 -16.45
N GLN A 662 22.57 -25.71 -17.31
CA GLN A 662 21.75 -26.00 -18.48
C GLN A 662 22.52 -26.58 -19.67
N SER A 663 23.85 -26.44 -19.69
CA SER A 663 24.68 -26.94 -20.80
C SER A 663 24.83 -28.47 -20.73
N GLU A 664 24.48 -29.17 -21.80
CA GLU A 664 24.69 -30.63 -21.91
C GLU A 664 26.17 -31.04 -21.85
N ALA A 665 27.09 -30.10 -22.09
CA ALA A 665 28.53 -30.33 -22.03
C ALA A 665 29.09 -30.28 -20.60
N ILE A 666 28.34 -29.78 -19.61
CA ILE A 666 28.78 -29.70 -18.21
C ILE A 666 28.59 -31.04 -17.51
N ASP A 667 29.69 -31.58 -16.98
CA ASP A 667 29.64 -32.68 -16.03
C ASP A 667 29.47 -32.09 -14.62
N GLN A 668 28.25 -32.18 -14.08
CA GLN A 668 27.95 -31.61 -12.75
C GLN A 668 28.80 -32.22 -11.63
N PHE A 669 29.23 -33.49 -11.73
CA PHE A 669 30.10 -34.08 -10.71
C PHE A 669 31.51 -33.49 -10.76
N GLN A 670 32.03 -33.28 -11.97
CA GLN A 670 33.32 -32.63 -12.13
C GLN A 670 33.26 -31.16 -11.74
N LEU A 671 32.17 -30.45 -12.09
CA LEU A 671 31.95 -29.07 -11.70
C LEU A 671 31.91 -28.90 -10.17
N VAL A 672 31.18 -29.77 -9.47
CA VAL A 672 31.13 -29.78 -8.00
C VAL A 672 32.51 -30.01 -7.40
N ARG A 673 33.31 -30.93 -7.97
CA ARG A 673 34.69 -31.14 -7.55
C ARG A 673 35.54 -29.89 -7.74
N ASP A 674 35.45 -29.26 -8.92
CA ASP A 674 36.20 -28.05 -9.24
C ASP A 674 35.82 -26.89 -8.29
N MET A 675 34.53 -26.77 -7.93
CA MET A 675 34.05 -25.80 -6.94
C MET A 675 34.64 -26.08 -5.54
N MET A 676 34.68 -27.34 -5.10
CA MET A 676 35.32 -27.70 -3.82
C MET A 676 36.84 -27.44 -3.83
N ASP A 677 37.51 -27.71 -4.95
CA ASP A 677 38.95 -27.50 -5.11
C ASP A 677 39.35 -26.01 -5.18
N SER A 678 38.43 -25.12 -5.59
CA SER A 678 38.64 -23.66 -5.60
C SER A 678 38.59 -23.00 -4.20
N GLY A 679 38.35 -23.78 -3.15
CA GLY A 679 38.37 -23.30 -1.76
C GLY A 679 37.05 -22.68 -1.30
N VAL A 680 37.12 -21.72 -0.36
CA VAL A 680 35.93 -21.19 0.33
C VAL A 680 34.95 -20.49 -0.62
N ALA A 681 35.44 -19.81 -1.65
CA ALA A 681 34.58 -19.11 -2.62
C ALA A 681 33.72 -20.09 -3.44
N GLY A 682 34.31 -21.16 -3.99
CA GLY A 682 33.53 -22.18 -4.69
C GLY A 682 32.60 -22.96 -3.76
N ALA A 683 33.04 -23.26 -2.53
CA ALA A 683 32.19 -23.89 -1.53
C ALA A 683 30.99 -23.01 -1.13
N GLN A 684 31.15 -21.68 -1.05
CA GLN A 684 30.06 -20.71 -0.86
C GLN A 684 29.05 -20.79 -2.01
N ILE A 685 29.52 -20.68 -3.25
CA ILE A 685 28.64 -20.72 -4.43
C ILE A 685 27.85 -22.04 -4.46
N LEU A 686 28.49 -23.15 -4.12
CA LEU A 686 27.85 -24.46 -4.04
C LEU A 686 26.78 -24.51 -2.94
N ALA A 687 27.10 -24.02 -1.73
CA ALA A 687 26.17 -23.98 -0.60
C ALA A 687 24.96 -23.07 -0.86
N ASP A 688 25.18 -21.93 -1.51
CA ASP A 688 24.11 -20.97 -1.84
C ASP A 688 23.12 -21.52 -2.86
N ASN A 689 23.52 -22.48 -3.69
CA ASN A 689 22.78 -22.94 -4.86
C ASN A 689 22.51 -24.46 -4.87
N LEU A 690 22.48 -25.12 -3.71
CA LEU A 690 22.31 -26.59 -3.59
C LEU A 690 21.08 -27.14 -4.32
N ASP A 691 20.00 -26.36 -4.34
CA ASP A 691 18.71 -26.68 -4.97
C ASP A 691 18.79 -26.74 -6.51
N LYS A 692 19.82 -26.13 -7.11
CA LYS A 692 19.99 -26.06 -8.57
C LYS A 692 20.68 -27.29 -9.16
N PHE A 693 21.37 -28.08 -8.35
CA PHE A 693 22.12 -29.25 -8.82
C PHE A 693 21.24 -30.50 -8.91
N GLN A 694 21.59 -31.42 -9.79
CA GLN A 694 20.88 -32.70 -9.89
C GLN A 694 20.96 -33.48 -8.56
N PRO A 695 19.93 -34.26 -8.20
CA PRO A 695 19.98 -35.11 -7.02
C PRO A 695 21.23 -35.99 -7.01
N LYS A 696 21.98 -35.95 -5.90
CA LYS A 696 23.25 -36.67 -5.68
C LYS A 696 24.48 -36.14 -6.44
N ALA A 697 24.36 -35.07 -7.22
CA ALA A 697 25.54 -34.42 -7.81
C ALA A 697 26.42 -33.80 -6.72
N VAL A 698 25.82 -33.34 -5.61
CA VAL A 698 26.50 -32.77 -4.45
C VAL A 698 26.46 -33.75 -3.28
N ASP A 699 27.63 -34.16 -2.78
CA ASP A 699 27.75 -34.79 -1.48
C ASP A 699 27.70 -33.69 -0.40
N GLN A 700 26.48 -33.43 0.10
CA GLN A 700 26.25 -32.35 1.07
C GLN A 700 26.97 -32.61 2.40
N ALA A 701 27.15 -33.88 2.79
CA ALA A 701 27.88 -34.22 4.01
C ALA A 701 29.39 -33.96 3.86
N GLU A 702 29.95 -34.23 2.69
CA GLU A 702 31.33 -33.84 2.36
C GLU A 702 31.49 -32.31 2.34
N LEU A 703 30.54 -31.59 1.73
CA LEU A 703 30.55 -30.12 1.70
C LEU A 703 30.54 -29.51 3.11
N VAL A 704 29.64 -29.98 3.99
CA VAL A 704 29.55 -29.51 5.38
C VAL A 704 30.87 -29.76 6.12
N ARG A 705 31.46 -30.96 5.99
CA ARG A 705 32.75 -31.26 6.62
C ARG A 705 33.88 -30.40 6.08
N ASN A 706 33.87 -30.08 4.78
CA ASN A 706 34.86 -29.19 4.18
C ASN A 706 34.70 -27.76 4.70
N LEU A 707 33.47 -27.24 4.81
CA LEU A 707 33.19 -25.92 5.37
C LEU A 707 33.58 -25.83 6.85
N LEU A 708 33.26 -26.85 7.66
CA LEU A 708 33.64 -26.93 9.08
C LEU A 708 35.16 -26.89 9.30
N LYS A 709 35.92 -27.60 8.46
CA LYS A 709 37.38 -27.70 8.53
C LYS A 709 38.12 -26.53 7.88
N SER A 710 37.40 -25.64 7.19
CA SER A 710 37.98 -24.52 6.46
C SER A 710 38.31 -23.32 7.36
N SER A 711 38.70 -22.19 6.77
CA SER A 711 38.94 -20.95 7.52
C SER A 711 37.65 -20.45 8.19
N PRO A 712 37.72 -19.46 9.12
CA PRO A 712 36.52 -18.85 9.71
C PRO A 712 35.51 -18.35 8.66
N SER A 713 35.97 -18.00 7.46
CA SER A 713 35.10 -17.65 6.33
C SER A 713 34.23 -18.81 5.86
N GLY A 714 34.71 -20.05 5.82
CA GLY A 714 33.88 -21.18 5.41
C GLY A 714 32.98 -21.73 6.52
N GLN A 715 33.36 -21.55 7.79
CA GLN A 715 32.41 -21.74 8.90
C GLN A 715 31.27 -20.72 8.85
N LYS A 716 31.55 -19.48 8.42
CA LYS A 716 30.50 -18.47 8.16
C LYS A 716 29.56 -18.91 7.03
N VAL A 717 30.08 -19.45 5.91
CA VAL A 717 29.25 -20.02 4.82
C VAL A 717 28.27 -21.06 5.37
N LEU A 718 28.76 -21.97 6.22
CA LEU A 718 27.95 -23.03 6.82
C LEU A 718 26.85 -22.43 7.70
N ALA A 719 27.16 -21.42 8.50
CA ALA A 719 26.19 -20.74 9.34
C ALA A 719 25.08 -20.06 8.52
N GLU A 720 25.45 -19.39 7.41
CA GLU A 720 24.51 -18.69 6.52
C GLU A 720 23.59 -19.64 5.76
N ASN A 721 24.04 -20.87 5.48
CA ASN A 721 23.27 -21.89 4.74
C ASN A 721 22.76 -23.04 5.62
N LEU A 722 22.83 -22.91 6.95
CA LEU A 722 22.53 -23.99 7.89
C LEU A 722 21.12 -24.57 7.70
N ASP A 723 20.14 -23.72 7.43
CA ASP A 723 18.74 -24.12 7.25
C ASP A 723 18.57 -25.07 6.06
N LYS A 724 19.28 -24.80 4.95
CA LYS A 724 19.27 -25.66 3.76
C LYS A 724 19.86 -27.04 4.07
N PHE A 725 20.95 -27.08 4.84
CA PHE A 725 21.57 -28.33 5.25
C PHE A 725 20.69 -29.12 6.22
N LEU A 726 20.04 -28.46 7.18
CA LEU A 726 19.14 -29.11 8.13
C LEU A 726 17.88 -29.69 7.46
N GLN A 727 17.40 -29.06 6.39
CA GLN A 727 16.26 -29.57 5.60
C GLN A 727 16.62 -30.78 4.73
N SER A 728 17.91 -31.10 4.57
CA SER A 728 18.36 -32.17 3.69
C SER A 728 18.29 -33.55 4.34
N GLU A 729 17.68 -34.52 3.64
CA GLU A 729 17.69 -35.93 4.07
C GLU A 729 19.10 -36.55 4.07
N ALA A 730 20.08 -35.91 3.41
CA ALA A 730 21.46 -36.38 3.36
C ALA A 730 22.26 -36.01 4.63
N ILE A 731 21.73 -35.13 5.48
CA ILE A 731 22.39 -34.63 6.68
C ILE A 731 21.74 -35.23 7.92
N ASP A 732 22.52 -35.98 8.70
CA ASP A 732 22.11 -36.39 10.04
C ASP A 732 22.30 -35.20 10.99
N GLN A 733 21.20 -34.63 11.46
CA GLN A 733 21.19 -33.43 12.30
C GLN A 733 21.84 -33.66 13.68
N PHE A 734 21.78 -34.88 14.22
CA PHE A 734 22.47 -35.23 15.47
C PHE A 734 23.98 -35.31 15.24
N GLN A 735 24.38 -35.92 14.12
CA GLN A 735 25.79 -35.96 13.74
C GLN A 735 26.34 -34.56 13.47
N LEU A 736 25.59 -33.69 12.79
CA LEU A 736 26.00 -32.32 12.51
C LEU A 736 26.19 -31.51 13.80
N ALA A 737 25.28 -31.66 14.77
CA ALA A 737 25.41 -31.02 16.07
C ALA A 737 26.72 -31.45 16.78
N GLN A 738 27.05 -32.74 16.74
CA GLN A 738 28.31 -33.25 17.29
C GLN A 738 29.53 -32.73 16.52
N GLU A 739 29.47 -32.71 15.18
CA GLU A 739 30.57 -32.20 14.34
C GLU A 739 30.81 -30.69 14.58
N LEU A 740 29.78 -29.91 14.87
CA LEU A 740 29.89 -28.50 15.27
C LEU A 740 30.58 -28.35 16.63
N ILE A 741 30.23 -29.17 17.63
CA ILE A 741 30.90 -29.19 18.94
C ILE A 741 32.37 -29.56 18.79
N ASP A 742 32.66 -30.63 18.04
CA ASP A 742 34.00 -31.16 17.82
C ASP A 742 34.90 -30.17 17.04
N SER A 743 34.31 -29.26 16.26
CA SER A 743 35.05 -28.24 15.52
C SER A 743 35.55 -27.06 16.39
N GLY A 744 35.13 -26.98 17.65
CA GLY A 744 35.61 -25.99 18.62
C GLY A 744 34.76 -24.71 18.70
N GLY A 745 35.34 -23.63 19.23
CA GLY A 745 34.61 -22.43 19.67
C GLY A 745 33.69 -21.78 18.62
N ASP A 746 34.13 -21.71 17.36
CA ASP A 746 33.33 -21.10 16.30
C ASP A 746 32.19 -22.01 15.82
N GLY A 747 32.38 -23.34 15.80
CA GLY A 747 31.29 -24.29 15.52
C GLY A 747 30.26 -24.37 16.63
N MET A 748 30.72 -24.36 17.89
CA MET A 748 29.84 -24.22 19.05
C MET A 748 29.04 -22.90 19.00
N LYS A 749 29.65 -21.80 18.53
CA LYS A 749 28.94 -20.53 18.33
C LYS A 749 27.84 -20.64 17.27
N ILE A 750 28.09 -21.32 16.15
CA ILE A 750 27.08 -21.56 15.11
C ILE A 750 25.91 -22.38 15.68
N LEU A 751 26.24 -23.45 16.41
CA LEU A 751 25.25 -24.32 17.05
C LEU A 751 24.40 -23.55 18.07
N ALA A 752 25.06 -22.80 18.96
CA ALA A 752 24.41 -21.99 19.98
C ALA A 752 23.43 -20.96 19.38
N ASN A 753 23.84 -20.29 18.30
CA ASN A 753 23.02 -19.28 17.63
C ASN A 753 21.81 -19.84 16.86
N ASN A 754 21.71 -21.16 16.68
CA ASN A 754 20.67 -21.82 15.89
C ASN A 754 20.08 -23.05 16.62
N LEU A 755 20.15 -23.11 17.96
CA LEU A 755 19.67 -24.25 18.74
C LEU A 755 18.20 -24.60 18.47
N ASP A 756 17.37 -23.59 18.24
CA ASP A 756 15.95 -23.69 17.91
C ASP A 756 15.69 -24.46 16.59
N LYS A 757 16.70 -24.57 15.73
CA LYS A 757 16.60 -25.22 14.43
C LYS A 757 16.99 -26.71 14.45
N PHE A 758 17.61 -27.18 15.53
CA PHE A 758 17.96 -28.59 15.68
C PHE A 758 16.83 -29.36 16.40
N PRO A 759 16.71 -30.69 16.16
CA PRO A 759 15.71 -31.51 16.83
C PRO A 759 15.87 -31.47 18.34
N GLU A 760 14.76 -31.56 19.07
CA GLU A 760 14.77 -31.70 20.52
C GLU A 760 15.62 -32.94 20.91
N GLY A 761 16.62 -32.73 21.76
CA GLY A 761 17.57 -33.75 22.19
C GLY A 761 18.81 -33.92 21.29
N ALA A 762 18.96 -33.15 20.21
CA ALA A 762 20.19 -33.13 19.42
C ALA A 762 21.38 -32.51 20.17
N VAL A 763 21.10 -31.60 21.11
CA VAL A 763 22.08 -30.94 21.97
C VAL A 763 21.49 -30.78 23.36
N ASP A 764 22.30 -31.00 24.40
CA ASP A 764 21.99 -30.60 25.77
C ASP A 764 22.50 -29.15 25.98
N PRO A 765 21.61 -28.16 26.18
CA PRO A 765 22.00 -26.75 26.33
C PRO A 765 22.95 -26.50 27.51
N ASP A 766 22.81 -27.27 28.60
CA ASP A 766 23.67 -27.12 29.79
C ASP A 766 25.09 -27.64 29.46
N GLN A 767 25.17 -28.77 28.75
CA GLN A 767 26.45 -29.32 28.29
C GLN A 767 27.13 -28.41 27.25
N LEU A 768 26.38 -27.87 26.29
CA LEU A 768 26.92 -26.92 25.30
C LEU A 768 27.49 -25.67 25.97
N THR A 769 26.79 -25.14 26.98
CA THR A 769 27.27 -23.99 27.77
C THR A 769 28.58 -24.32 28.48
N GLN A 770 28.70 -25.52 29.06
CA GLN A 770 29.92 -25.98 29.69
C GLN A 770 31.07 -26.12 28.68
N ASP A 771 30.82 -26.75 27.53
CA ASP A 771 31.81 -26.95 26.49
C ASP A 771 32.32 -25.60 25.93
N MET A 772 31.43 -24.62 25.79
CA MET A 772 31.79 -23.24 25.39
C MET A 772 32.68 -22.55 26.43
N LEU A 773 32.40 -22.71 27.73
CA LEU A 773 33.23 -22.16 28.82
C LEU A 773 34.63 -22.77 28.85
N GLU A 774 34.75 -24.05 28.52
CA GLU A 774 36.02 -24.79 28.48
C GLU A 774 36.86 -24.47 27.22
N SER A 775 36.23 -23.96 26.15
CA SER A 775 36.87 -23.69 24.84
C SER A 775 37.70 -22.40 24.75
N GLY A 776 37.71 -21.53 25.78
CA GLY A 776 38.54 -20.32 25.84
C GLY A 776 37.86 -19.02 25.39
N GLU A 777 38.64 -18.00 25.01
CA GLU A 777 38.16 -16.62 24.78
C GLU A 777 37.00 -16.50 23.77
N ASN A 778 36.96 -17.32 22.70
CA ASN A 778 35.89 -17.28 21.69
C ASN A 778 34.55 -17.82 22.21
N GLY A 779 34.57 -18.86 23.05
CA GLY A 779 33.35 -19.41 23.68
C GLY A 779 32.80 -18.47 24.75
N GLN A 780 33.68 -17.83 25.53
CA GLN A 780 33.30 -16.84 26.53
C GLN A 780 32.74 -15.55 25.93
N SER A 781 33.24 -15.08 24.78
CA SER A 781 32.73 -13.87 24.14
C SER A 781 31.30 -14.03 23.60
N THR A 782 30.92 -15.25 23.21
CA THR A 782 29.59 -15.54 22.66
C THR A 782 28.53 -15.64 23.76
N LEU A 783 28.90 -16.20 24.93
CA LEU A 783 28.03 -16.22 26.12
C LEU A 783 27.74 -14.82 26.68
N ALA A 784 28.54 -13.80 26.31
CA ALA A 784 28.37 -12.41 26.75
C ALA A 784 27.42 -11.58 25.88
N GLU A 785 26.94 -12.09 24.73
CA GLU A 785 26.06 -11.36 23.79
C GLU A 785 24.54 -11.46 24.13
N ASP A 786 24.16 -11.72 25.39
CA ASP A 786 22.77 -11.63 25.91
C ASP A 786 21.71 -12.48 25.15
N LYS A 787 22.02 -13.74 24.81
CA LYS A 787 21.04 -14.68 24.21
C LYS A 787 20.81 -15.99 24.98
N PHE A 788 21.40 -16.15 26.17
CA PHE A 788 21.34 -17.40 26.96
C PHE A 788 20.89 -17.19 28.42
N LEU A 789 20.07 -16.17 28.69
CA LEU A 789 19.41 -15.94 29.98
C LEU A 789 17.88 -16.01 29.86
#